data_AF-A0A068URC5-F1
#
_entry.id   AF-A0A068URC5-F1
#
_cell.length_a   1.000
_cell.length_b   1.000
_cell.length_c   1.000
_cell.angle_alpha   90.00
_cell.angle_beta   90.00
_cell.angle_gamma   90.00
#
_symmetry.space_group_name_H-M   'P 1'
#
loop_
_entity.id
_entity.type
_entity.pdbx_description
1 polymer ?
#
loop_
_entity_poly.entity_id
_entity_poly.type
_entity_poly.pdbx_seq_one_letter_code
_entity_poly.pdbx_strand_id
1 'polypeptide(L)'
;MDIVCSELLKIIKLIDAVITEKCPESSSFNFPKTNGLGFVDSLLEKMMDVTSSEAGSIALIDHPIQKVLEELDCLRSLLRKIVELHNEDEDVQAIWNRIVGVAYRIEFLIDSLITGNILDSSSMSIHSILEEMNIIKAAAWKICDSERLGGKVKEVTKRFNHMPQEGSKPIVNDVVVGFEDETASIINQLRNGSLQVKIVSIVGMPGCGKTTLARKVYNDSSVKSHFYERAWCTVSQIYDKRNLIVQKTQLKRSEDVANDYLMELISRSLVTVSKPRSIDGVKACRIHDLLYEFCVTKAKEENFSRLVRRDDKLSDINVPFYLRRLCIDSKVEHFDNLRLFSPAIRSLLLFSHDEDRRSSFDLRFIFHIIKLAKVLDLSQINLGSTFPRELELLVHLRYLAILVNGRPVPASISYLTNLETLIWRNSSDHVSLPDTIWNLKKLRHLELIDEADKNYHVRFPDNNLDNSSQLCDLDILSCLSLNPRKNINKLLRKFPNIRKLRSSLNLDQGCEYHVAMDCLSHLESLSLSCVVYGGDRYQLDFQFPLTIKKLTLSYFRLPWSKMVAIGNLPNLEVLKLLDRSFEGELWEMEVEKFPKVKFLKLDYLYIVKWTASSEYEYEDQYYFPRLQKLVLESCDALQEIPSCLGNSSTLEIIEVSKCPNCTSSLEEIQEEQRSNGYTDLKILIS
;
A
#
# COMPACT_ATOMS: atom_id res chain seq x y z
N MET A 1 -32.77 43.27 6.70
CA MET A 1 -31.68 42.30 6.55
C MET A 1 -31.70 41.17 7.59
N ASP A 2 -32.63 41.15 8.57
CA ASP A 2 -32.60 40.15 9.67
C ASP A 2 -33.70 39.06 9.66
N ILE A 3 -34.63 39.07 8.68
CA ILE A 3 -35.68 38.03 8.61
C ILE A 3 -35.23 36.83 7.76
N VAL A 4 -34.37 37.06 6.75
CA VAL A 4 -33.91 36.03 5.80
C VAL A 4 -32.86 35.08 6.42
N CYS A 5 -32.05 35.55 7.37
CA CYS A 5 -31.06 34.70 8.07
C CYS A 5 -31.70 33.69 9.04
N SER A 6 -32.87 33.99 9.60
CA SER A 6 -33.57 33.14 10.58
C SER A 6 -34.28 31.94 9.92
N GLU A 7 -34.83 32.13 8.72
CA GLU A 7 -35.43 31.05 7.93
C GLU A 7 -34.37 30.13 7.30
N LEU A 8 -33.23 30.68 6.86
CA LEU A 8 -32.09 29.89 6.38
C LEU A 8 -31.50 28.99 7.48
N LEU A 9 -31.38 29.48 8.71
CA LEU A 9 -30.88 28.69 9.84
C LEU A 9 -31.85 27.56 10.25
N LYS A 10 -33.15 27.75 10.05
CA LYS A 10 -34.19 26.73 10.31
C LYS A 10 -34.23 25.66 9.21
N ILE A 11 -33.99 26.04 7.96
CA ILE A 11 -33.91 25.12 6.81
C ILE A 11 -32.62 24.29 6.86
N ILE A 12 -31.49 24.90 7.23
CA ILE A 12 -30.20 24.18 7.43
C ILE A 12 -30.32 23.13 8.55
N LYS A 13 -30.98 23.46 9.67
CA LYS A 13 -31.25 22.50 10.75
C LYS A 13 -32.22 21.38 10.37
N LEU A 14 -33.09 21.60 9.37
CA LEU A 14 -34.01 20.60 8.85
C LEU A 14 -33.33 19.65 7.86
N ILE A 15 -32.30 20.14 7.14
CA ILE A 15 -31.48 19.37 6.20
C ILE A 15 -30.45 18.50 6.96
N ASP A 16 -29.85 19.02 8.02
CA ASP A 16 -28.97 18.24 8.92
C ASP A 16 -29.70 17.05 9.58
N ALA A 17 -31.02 17.15 9.78
CA ALA A 17 -31.84 16.09 10.36
C ALA A 17 -32.27 15.00 9.36
N VAL A 18 -32.10 15.23 8.05
CA VAL A 18 -32.49 14.29 6.98
C VAL A 18 -31.28 13.57 6.36
N ILE A 19 -30.06 14.11 6.52
CA ILE A 19 -28.79 13.44 6.12
C ILE A 19 -28.34 12.47 7.23
N THR A 20 -29.24 11.56 7.60
CA THR A 20 -28.91 10.35 8.36
C THR A 20 -29.58 9.19 7.67
N GLU A 21 -28.98 8.69 6.58
CA GLU A 21 -28.89 7.25 6.25
C GLU A 21 -28.35 6.99 4.83
N LYS A 22 -27.36 6.09 4.79
CA LYS A 22 -26.92 5.19 3.70
C LYS A 22 -26.06 5.74 2.56
N CYS A 23 -24.75 5.53 2.71
CA CYS A 23 -23.75 5.51 1.64
C CYS A 23 -23.85 4.23 0.78
N PRO A 24 -23.64 4.31 -0.55
CA PRO A 24 -23.22 3.17 -1.36
C PRO A 24 -21.69 3.00 -1.34
N GLU A 25 -21.24 1.74 -1.47
CA GLU A 25 -19.83 1.36 -1.49
C GLU A 25 -19.15 1.53 -2.86
N SER A 26 -17.88 1.95 -2.77
CA SER A 26 -16.79 1.73 -3.73
C SER A 26 -16.81 2.50 -5.07
N SER A 27 -15.77 3.30 -5.28
CA SER A 27 -15.32 3.67 -6.64
C SER A 27 -13.90 3.13 -6.85
N SER A 28 -13.81 2.04 -7.61
CA SER A 28 -12.58 1.33 -7.99
C SER A 28 -12.04 1.78 -9.35
N PHE A 29 -12.14 3.07 -9.68
CA PHE A 29 -11.80 3.54 -11.03
C PHE A 29 -10.35 4.03 -11.10
N ASN A 30 -9.52 3.28 -11.83
CA ASN A 30 -8.20 3.68 -12.30
C ASN A 30 -8.31 4.10 -13.77
N PHE A 31 -7.90 5.33 -14.12
CA PHE A 31 -7.91 5.83 -15.50
C PHE A 31 -6.69 5.33 -16.31
N PRO A 32 -6.83 5.08 -17.62
CA PRO A 32 -5.69 4.78 -18.48
C PRO A 32 -4.74 5.99 -18.58
N LYS A 33 -3.44 5.69 -18.51
CA LYS A 33 -2.31 6.63 -18.72
C LYS A 33 -1.82 6.55 -20.17
N THR A 34 -2.70 6.70 -21.14
CA THR A 34 -2.35 6.53 -22.56
C THR A 34 -2.35 7.88 -23.26
N ASN A 35 -1.23 8.24 -23.88
CA ASN A 35 -1.18 9.29 -24.89
C ASN A 35 -1.97 8.78 -26.11
N GLY A 36 -3.08 9.44 -26.46
CA GLY A 36 -3.94 9.08 -27.59
C GLY A 36 -5.43 8.89 -27.22
N LEU A 37 -6.27 8.62 -28.23
CA LEU A 37 -7.76 8.58 -28.16
C LEU A 37 -8.33 7.65 -27.07
N GLY A 38 -7.55 6.68 -26.59
CA GLY A 38 -7.98 5.72 -25.56
C GLY A 38 -8.43 6.34 -24.24
N PHE A 39 -8.04 7.58 -23.92
CA PHE A 39 -8.59 8.28 -22.75
C PHE A 39 -10.04 8.72 -22.95
N VAL A 40 -10.39 9.15 -24.17
CA VAL A 40 -11.76 9.58 -24.52
C VAL A 40 -12.69 8.38 -24.55
N ASP A 41 -12.23 7.26 -25.10
CA ASP A 41 -12.99 6.00 -25.10
C ASP A 41 -13.27 5.50 -23.68
N SER A 42 -12.26 5.54 -22.79
CA SER A 42 -12.45 5.16 -21.39
C SER A 42 -13.39 6.10 -20.63
N LEU A 43 -13.41 7.39 -20.98
CA LEU A 43 -14.34 8.35 -20.37
C LEU A 43 -15.78 8.12 -20.84
N LEU A 44 -15.97 7.86 -22.14
CA LEU A 44 -17.27 7.53 -22.72
C LEU A 44 -17.85 6.25 -22.12
N GLU A 45 -17.04 5.19 -22.02
CA GLU A 45 -17.44 3.91 -21.41
C GLU A 45 -17.92 4.12 -19.95
N LYS A 46 -17.16 4.88 -19.15
CA LYS A 46 -17.52 5.20 -17.76
C LYS A 46 -18.81 6.01 -17.64
N MET A 47 -19.02 6.99 -18.52
CA MET A 47 -20.24 7.78 -18.49
C MET A 47 -21.45 6.95 -18.92
N MET A 48 -21.28 6.00 -19.84
CA MET A 48 -22.32 5.03 -20.20
C MET A 48 -22.63 4.07 -19.03
N ASP A 49 -21.64 3.63 -18.28
CA ASP A 49 -21.84 2.81 -17.07
C ASP A 49 -22.64 3.57 -16.00
N VAL A 50 -22.30 4.85 -15.76
CA VAL A 50 -23.00 5.70 -14.76
C VAL A 50 -24.45 5.99 -15.17
N THR A 51 -24.73 6.12 -16.47
CA THR A 51 -26.08 6.39 -17.00
C THR A 51 -26.94 5.13 -17.17
N SER A 52 -26.34 3.93 -17.17
CA SER A 52 -27.04 2.65 -17.32
C SER A 52 -27.31 1.90 -16.01
N SER A 53 -26.73 2.34 -14.89
CA SER A 53 -26.91 1.73 -13.56
C SER A 53 -28.30 2.03 -12.96
N GLU A 54 -29.11 1.00 -12.74
CA GLU A 54 -30.47 1.01 -12.14
C GLU A 54 -30.57 1.47 -10.66
N ALA A 55 -29.54 2.09 -10.09
CA ALA A 55 -29.61 2.72 -8.76
C ALA A 55 -30.38 4.06 -8.86
N GLY A 56 -31.71 3.96 -8.91
CA GLY A 56 -32.62 5.07 -9.11
C GLY A 56 -32.50 6.18 -8.06
N SER A 57 -32.24 7.41 -8.55
CA SER A 57 -33.06 8.61 -8.30
C SER A 57 -32.31 9.87 -8.77
N ILE A 58 -32.08 10.03 -10.07
CA ILE A 58 -31.67 11.33 -10.63
C ILE A 58 -32.34 11.59 -11.99
N ALA A 59 -33.67 11.59 -12.03
CA ALA A 59 -34.44 12.04 -13.21
C ALA A 59 -34.24 13.54 -13.55
N LEU A 60 -33.40 14.28 -12.81
CA LEU A 60 -33.11 15.70 -12.99
C LEU A 60 -31.75 15.98 -13.66
N ILE A 61 -30.92 14.96 -13.95
CA ILE A 61 -29.55 15.13 -14.50
C ILE A 61 -29.37 14.45 -15.88
N ASP A 62 -30.38 13.74 -16.39
CA ASP A 62 -30.29 13.02 -17.67
C ASP A 62 -29.99 13.93 -18.87
N HIS A 63 -30.72 15.02 -19.07
CA HIS A 63 -30.54 15.84 -20.29
C HIS A 63 -29.16 16.53 -20.39
N PRO A 64 -28.60 17.13 -19.32
CA PRO A 64 -27.28 17.77 -19.41
C PRO A 64 -26.11 16.78 -19.54
N ILE A 65 -26.17 15.62 -18.86
CA ILE A 65 -25.12 14.58 -18.98
C ILE A 65 -25.18 13.89 -20.34
N GLN A 66 -26.38 13.61 -20.85
CA GLN A 66 -26.55 13.07 -22.19
C GLN A 66 -25.96 13.99 -23.26
N LYS A 67 -26.12 15.31 -23.09
CA LYS A 67 -25.53 16.30 -23.99
C LYS A 67 -23.99 16.33 -23.91
N VAL A 68 -23.43 16.14 -22.71
CA VAL A 68 -21.97 16.00 -22.55
C VAL A 68 -21.46 14.72 -23.23
N LEU A 69 -22.20 13.60 -23.12
CA LEU A 69 -21.91 12.34 -23.81
C LEU A 69 -21.91 12.50 -25.34
N GLU A 70 -22.95 13.13 -25.90
CA GLU A 70 -23.07 13.38 -27.34
C GLU A 70 -21.92 14.25 -27.86
N GLU A 71 -21.57 15.32 -27.15
CA GLU A 71 -20.47 16.20 -27.56
C GLU A 71 -19.09 15.53 -27.41
N LEU A 72 -18.91 14.65 -26.42
CA LEU A 72 -17.70 13.84 -26.24
C LEU A 72 -17.52 12.86 -27.39
N ASP A 73 -18.60 12.19 -27.81
CA ASP A 73 -18.57 11.28 -28.95
C ASP A 73 -18.30 12.02 -30.27
N CYS A 74 -18.86 13.22 -30.43
CA CYS A 74 -18.56 14.11 -31.55
C CYS A 74 -17.08 14.51 -31.58
N LEU A 75 -16.52 14.93 -30.44
CA LEU A 75 -15.10 15.26 -30.29
C LEU A 75 -14.20 14.05 -30.57
N ARG A 76 -14.58 12.86 -30.10
CA ARG A 76 -13.87 11.61 -30.41
C ARG A 76 -13.74 11.38 -31.91
N SER A 77 -14.85 11.52 -32.64
CA SER A 77 -14.89 11.35 -34.10
C SER A 77 -13.99 12.35 -34.83
N LEU A 78 -13.96 13.60 -34.38
CA LEU A 78 -13.09 14.66 -34.92
C LEU A 78 -11.62 14.39 -34.63
N LEU A 79 -11.28 13.99 -33.40
CA LEU A 79 -9.91 13.71 -32.99
C LEU A 79 -9.31 12.53 -33.74
N ARG A 80 -10.11 11.50 -34.07
CA ARG A 80 -9.65 10.40 -34.91
C ARG A 80 -9.16 10.87 -36.28
N LYS A 81 -9.81 11.87 -36.87
CA LYS A 81 -9.38 12.48 -38.13
C LYS A 81 -8.10 13.30 -37.98
N ILE A 82 -7.94 14.01 -36.86
CA ILE A 82 -6.77 14.88 -36.60
C ILE A 82 -5.51 14.05 -36.28
N VAL A 83 -5.64 12.99 -35.48
CA VAL A 83 -4.53 12.10 -35.10
C VAL A 83 -3.94 11.38 -36.32
N GLU A 84 -4.74 11.15 -37.37
CA GLU A 84 -4.28 10.59 -38.65
C GLU A 84 -3.43 11.59 -39.46
N LEU A 85 -3.46 12.89 -39.15
CA LEU A 85 -2.90 13.95 -39.99
C LEU A 85 -1.47 14.38 -39.61
N HIS A 86 -1.10 14.50 -38.34
CA HIS A 86 0.31 14.62 -37.91
C HIS A 86 0.43 14.68 -36.38
N ASN A 87 1.55 14.18 -35.84
CA ASN A 87 1.80 14.03 -34.39
C ASN A 87 2.70 15.13 -33.78
N GLU A 88 3.07 16.16 -34.56
CA GLU A 88 4.06 17.19 -34.16
C GLU A 88 3.58 18.64 -34.38
N ASP A 89 2.29 18.85 -34.65
CA ASP A 89 1.73 20.20 -34.85
C ASP A 89 1.35 20.85 -33.50
N GLU A 90 1.86 22.06 -33.25
CA GLU A 90 1.59 22.84 -32.02
C GLU A 90 0.09 23.13 -31.81
N ASP A 91 -0.68 23.33 -32.88
CA ASP A 91 -2.12 23.60 -32.82
C ASP A 91 -2.91 22.33 -32.42
N VAL A 92 -2.48 21.17 -32.91
CA VAL A 92 -3.05 19.86 -32.54
C VAL A 92 -2.76 19.56 -31.07
N GLN A 93 -1.54 19.84 -30.60
CA GLN A 93 -1.16 19.67 -29.20
C GLN A 93 -1.94 20.63 -28.28
N ALA A 94 -2.20 21.87 -28.73
CA ALA A 94 -3.03 22.83 -27.98
C ALA A 94 -4.48 22.35 -27.84
N ILE A 95 -5.06 21.79 -28.89
CA ILE A 95 -6.40 21.16 -28.84
C ILE A 95 -6.40 19.97 -27.90
N TRP A 96 -5.37 19.11 -27.98
CA TRP A 96 -5.21 17.95 -27.10
C TRP A 96 -5.25 18.34 -25.62
N ASN A 97 -4.46 19.34 -25.24
CA ASN A 97 -4.41 19.85 -23.87
C ASN A 97 -5.78 20.36 -23.37
N ARG A 98 -6.58 21.00 -24.24
CA ARG A 98 -7.93 21.47 -23.89
C ARG A 98 -8.92 20.32 -23.70
N ILE A 99 -8.87 19.28 -24.53
CA ILE A 99 -9.74 18.10 -24.40
C ILE A 99 -9.42 17.34 -23.14
N VAL A 100 -8.13 17.15 -22.86
CA VAL A 100 -7.66 16.59 -21.60
C VAL A 100 -8.27 17.38 -20.44
N GLY A 101 -8.19 18.71 -20.48
CA GLY A 101 -8.84 19.60 -19.49
C GLY A 101 -10.35 19.38 -19.33
N VAL A 102 -11.10 19.24 -20.43
CA VAL A 102 -12.54 18.94 -20.41
C VAL A 102 -12.83 17.57 -19.79
N ALA A 103 -12.09 16.54 -20.21
CA ALA A 103 -12.22 15.18 -19.69
C ALA A 103 -12.03 15.12 -18.16
N TYR A 104 -11.07 15.89 -17.66
CA TYR A 104 -10.85 16.05 -16.22
C TYR A 104 -12.02 16.68 -15.47
N ARG A 105 -12.63 17.72 -16.04
CA ARG A 105 -13.82 18.36 -15.44
C ARG A 105 -15.01 17.40 -15.41
N ILE A 106 -15.16 16.61 -16.47
CA ILE A 106 -16.22 15.60 -16.58
C ILE A 106 -16.00 14.48 -15.54
N GLU A 107 -14.77 13.99 -15.40
CA GLU A 107 -14.43 13.01 -14.35
C GLU A 107 -14.72 13.56 -12.95
N PHE A 108 -14.36 14.83 -12.67
CA PHE A 108 -14.70 15.48 -11.41
C PHE A 108 -16.20 15.56 -11.17
N LEU A 109 -16.99 15.90 -12.21
CA LEU A 109 -18.44 15.90 -12.11
C LEU A 109 -18.98 14.50 -11.79
N ILE A 110 -18.50 13.46 -12.47
CA ILE A 110 -18.90 12.07 -12.22
C ILE A 110 -18.57 11.68 -10.78
N ASP A 111 -17.34 11.90 -10.33
CA ASP A 111 -16.92 11.57 -8.96
C ASP A 111 -17.75 12.34 -7.91
N SER A 112 -18.10 13.61 -8.18
CA SER A 112 -18.94 14.45 -7.31
C SER A 112 -20.41 14.00 -7.27
N LEU A 113 -20.94 13.55 -8.42
CA LEU A 113 -22.29 13.01 -8.53
C LEU A 113 -22.44 11.68 -7.81
N ILE A 114 -21.45 10.79 -7.94
CA ILE A 114 -21.40 9.49 -7.26
C ILE A 114 -21.33 9.67 -5.73
N THR A 115 -20.66 10.72 -5.26
CA THR A 115 -20.50 11.00 -3.82
C THR A 115 -21.61 11.86 -3.21
N GLY A 116 -22.57 12.35 -3.99
CA GLY A 116 -23.68 13.17 -3.50
C GLY A 116 -23.28 14.56 -3.01
N ASN A 117 -22.02 14.97 -3.19
CA ASN A 117 -21.51 16.29 -2.82
C ASN A 117 -21.89 17.33 -3.89
N ILE A 118 -23.17 17.66 -4.01
CA ILE A 118 -23.69 18.65 -5.00
C ILE A 118 -23.45 20.11 -4.54
N LEU A 119 -22.83 20.34 -3.38
CA LEU A 119 -22.68 21.69 -2.80
C LEU A 119 -21.41 22.44 -3.21
N ASP A 120 -20.92 22.28 -4.44
CA ASP A 120 -19.94 23.23 -5.03
C ASP A 120 -20.25 23.59 -6.49
N SER A 121 -21.53 23.49 -6.88
CA SER A 121 -22.00 23.77 -8.23
C SER A 121 -21.93 25.26 -8.66
N SER A 122 -21.30 26.13 -7.87
CA SER A 122 -21.10 27.54 -8.24
C SER A 122 -19.78 27.81 -8.99
N SER A 123 -18.83 26.87 -9.06
CA SER A 123 -17.55 27.09 -9.78
C SER A 123 -17.34 26.25 -11.07
N MET A 124 -18.01 25.10 -11.23
CA MET A 124 -18.00 24.31 -12.47
C MET A 124 -19.41 23.90 -12.89
N SER A 125 -20.05 24.73 -13.71
CA SER A 125 -21.34 24.39 -14.32
C SER A 125 -21.15 23.42 -15.49
N ILE A 126 -22.07 22.48 -15.69
CA ILE A 126 -22.13 21.65 -16.92
C ILE A 126 -22.12 22.54 -18.17
N HIS A 127 -22.68 23.75 -18.07
CA HIS A 127 -22.63 24.76 -19.10
C HIS A 127 -21.19 25.15 -19.50
N SER A 128 -20.28 25.37 -18.56
CA SER A 128 -18.89 25.76 -18.88
C SER A 128 -18.11 24.62 -19.53
N ILE A 129 -18.42 23.37 -19.19
CA ILE A 129 -17.87 22.18 -19.87
C ILE A 129 -18.36 22.13 -21.31
N LEU A 130 -19.67 22.26 -21.52
CA LEU A 130 -20.27 22.25 -22.86
C LEU A 130 -19.77 23.42 -23.73
N GLU A 131 -19.56 24.60 -23.14
CA GLU A 131 -19.02 25.76 -23.84
C GLU A 131 -17.57 25.51 -24.29
N GLU A 132 -16.70 24.99 -23.42
CA GLU A 132 -15.34 24.61 -23.80
C GLU A 132 -15.33 23.52 -24.88
N MET A 133 -16.20 22.51 -24.77
CA MET A 133 -16.35 21.47 -25.80
C MET A 133 -16.69 22.08 -27.17
N ASN A 134 -17.59 23.07 -27.21
CA ASN A 134 -17.93 23.78 -28.44
C ASN A 134 -16.75 24.58 -29.00
N ILE A 135 -15.95 25.24 -28.17
CA ILE A 135 -14.76 25.98 -28.63
C ILE A 135 -13.71 25.01 -29.19
N ILE A 136 -13.46 23.89 -28.50
CA ILE A 136 -12.55 22.83 -28.98
C ILE A 136 -13.03 22.29 -30.32
N LYS A 137 -14.33 22.01 -30.45
CA LYS A 137 -14.95 21.54 -31.68
C LYS A 137 -14.74 22.54 -32.82
N ALA A 138 -14.97 23.84 -32.58
CA ALA A 138 -14.73 24.87 -33.57
C ALA A 138 -13.25 24.97 -34.00
N ALA A 139 -12.31 24.82 -33.07
CA ALA A 139 -10.88 24.79 -33.37
C ALA A 139 -10.49 23.54 -34.19
N ALA A 140 -10.98 22.37 -33.79
CA ALA A 140 -10.78 21.11 -34.49
C ALA A 140 -11.33 21.15 -35.93
N TRP A 141 -12.50 21.76 -36.12
CA TRP A 141 -13.08 21.97 -37.45
C TRP A 141 -12.23 22.89 -38.32
N LYS A 142 -11.64 23.95 -37.78
CA LYS A 142 -10.74 24.84 -38.54
C LYS A 142 -9.52 24.11 -39.08
N ILE A 143 -8.93 23.20 -38.30
CA ILE A 143 -7.81 22.35 -38.76
C ILE A 143 -8.28 21.38 -39.84
N CYS A 144 -9.47 20.79 -39.69
CA CYS A 144 -10.03 19.91 -40.72
C CYS A 144 -10.40 20.66 -42.02
N ASP A 145 -10.80 21.94 -41.93
CA ASP A 145 -11.20 22.77 -43.07
C ASP A 145 -10.01 23.48 -43.74
N SER A 146 -8.90 23.76 -43.03
CA SER A 146 -7.69 24.35 -43.63
C SER A 146 -7.06 23.43 -44.67
N GLU A 147 -7.22 22.11 -44.55
CA GLU A 147 -6.81 21.15 -45.58
C GLU A 147 -7.82 20.97 -46.73
N ARG A 148 -9.10 21.31 -46.56
CA ARG A 148 -10.07 21.30 -47.68
C ARG A 148 -9.74 22.32 -48.76
N LEU A 149 -8.94 23.35 -48.41
CA LEU A 149 -8.41 24.34 -49.35
C LEU A 149 -7.08 23.89 -50.01
N GLY A 150 -6.46 22.81 -49.54
CA GLY A 150 -5.18 22.28 -50.05
C GLY A 150 -5.23 20.98 -50.84
N GLY A 151 -6.34 20.23 -50.83
CA GLY A 151 -6.37 18.92 -51.49
C GLY A 151 -7.78 18.39 -51.80
N LYS A 152 -8.01 18.16 -53.11
CA LYS A 152 -9.20 17.59 -53.77
C LYS A 152 -10.21 16.80 -52.92
N VAL A 153 -11.46 17.27 -53.03
CA VAL A 153 -12.72 16.56 -52.80
C VAL A 153 -12.72 15.14 -53.38
N LYS A 154 -13.06 14.16 -52.54
CA LYS A 154 -13.90 13.03 -52.97
C LYS A 154 -15.00 12.80 -51.94
N GLU A 155 -16.23 13.11 -52.35
CA GLU A 155 -17.44 12.54 -51.79
C GLU A 155 -17.37 11.01 -51.82
N VAL A 156 -17.66 10.36 -50.70
CA VAL A 156 -18.41 9.09 -50.71
C VAL A 156 -19.34 9.06 -49.50
N THR A 157 -20.60 9.43 -49.75
CA THR A 157 -21.76 8.98 -49.00
C THR A 157 -21.93 7.47 -49.27
N LYS A 158 -21.83 6.61 -48.25
CA LYS A 158 -22.57 5.32 -48.19
C LYS A 158 -22.45 4.60 -46.85
N ARG A 159 -23.60 4.60 -46.14
CA ARG A 159 -24.21 3.54 -45.32
C ARG A 159 -23.43 2.97 -44.12
N PHE A 160 -23.84 3.49 -42.96
CA PHE A 160 -23.97 2.71 -41.72
C PHE A 160 -24.92 1.52 -41.93
N ASN A 161 -24.49 0.34 -41.50
CA ASN A 161 -25.27 -0.67 -40.77
C ASN A 161 -24.46 -1.98 -40.73
N HIS A 162 -23.78 -2.23 -39.61
CA HIS A 162 -23.70 -3.54 -38.93
C HIS A 162 -22.75 -3.45 -37.73
N MET A 163 -23.34 -3.25 -36.54
CA MET A 163 -22.75 -3.72 -35.29
C MET A 163 -22.99 -5.23 -35.21
N PRO A 164 -21.99 -6.07 -34.86
CA PRO A 164 -22.29 -7.35 -34.26
C PRO A 164 -22.82 -7.06 -32.86
N GLN A 165 -24.04 -7.50 -32.56
CA GLN A 165 -24.57 -7.48 -31.21
C GLN A 165 -23.68 -8.33 -30.30
N GLU A 166 -23.23 -7.75 -29.19
CA GLU A 166 -22.76 -8.51 -28.05
C GLU A 166 -23.91 -9.39 -27.56
N GLY A 167 -23.68 -10.70 -27.54
CA GLY A 167 -24.60 -11.64 -26.94
C GLY A 167 -24.73 -11.31 -25.45
N SER A 168 -25.91 -10.85 -25.07
CA SER A 168 -26.39 -10.81 -23.70
C SER A 168 -26.09 -12.14 -23.01
N LYS A 169 -25.67 -12.07 -21.74
CA LYS A 169 -25.57 -13.25 -20.87
C LYS A 169 -26.95 -13.89 -20.75
N PRO A 170 -27.11 -15.19 -21.05
CA PRO A 170 -28.15 -15.97 -20.42
C PRO A 170 -27.50 -16.80 -19.32
N ILE A 171 -28.01 -16.64 -18.11
CA ILE A 171 -27.86 -17.65 -17.06
C ILE A 171 -28.67 -18.85 -17.55
N VAL A 172 -28.01 -19.89 -18.04
CA VAL A 172 -28.64 -21.19 -18.29
C VAL A 172 -27.77 -22.25 -17.66
N ASN A 173 -28.36 -23.00 -16.72
CA ASN A 173 -27.85 -24.30 -16.30
C ASN A 173 -27.98 -25.25 -17.49
N ASP A 174 -27.01 -25.23 -18.40
CA ASP A 174 -26.96 -26.17 -19.51
C ASP A 174 -26.54 -27.54 -18.99
N VAL A 175 -27.44 -28.51 -19.12
CA VAL A 175 -27.12 -29.93 -19.04
C VAL A 175 -26.27 -30.25 -20.28
N VAL A 176 -24.94 -30.25 -20.10
CA VAL A 176 -23.98 -30.57 -21.16
C VAL A 176 -23.93 -32.10 -21.32
N VAL A 177 -24.65 -32.62 -22.31
CA VAL A 177 -24.64 -34.05 -22.70
C VAL A 177 -23.55 -34.28 -23.74
N GLY A 178 -22.61 -35.19 -23.48
CA GLY A 178 -21.45 -35.47 -24.33
C GLY A 178 -20.13 -34.94 -23.76
N PHE A 179 -19.02 -35.48 -24.28
CA PHE A 179 -17.62 -35.27 -23.88
C PHE A 179 -17.15 -35.99 -22.61
N GLU A 180 -17.80 -37.07 -22.17
CA GLU A 180 -17.43 -37.79 -20.96
C GLU A 180 -16.01 -38.37 -21.03
N ASP A 181 -15.65 -38.97 -22.17
CA ASP A 181 -14.33 -39.60 -22.37
C ASP A 181 -13.21 -38.55 -22.46
N GLU A 182 -13.44 -37.45 -23.17
CA GLU A 182 -12.49 -36.33 -23.26
C GLU A 182 -12.32 -35.62 -21.91
N THR A 183 -13.40 -35.47 -21.15
CA THR A 183 -13.36 -34.90 -19.79
C THR A 183 -12.53 -35.80 -18.87
N ALA A 184 -12.79 -37.11 -18.87
CA ALA A 184 -12.05 -38.07 -18.05
C ALA A 184 -10.55 -38.11 -18.43
N SER A 185 -10.24 -38.05 -19.72
CA SER A 185 -8.86 -38.01 -20.22
C SER A 185 -8.11 -36.77 -19.73
N ILE A 186 -8.71 -35.58 -19.83
CA ILE A 186 -8.08 -34.33 -19.35
C ILE A 186 -7.91 -34.35 -17.83
N ILE A 187 -8.91 -34.82 -17.07
CA ILE A 187 -8.82 -34.89 -15.60
C ILE A 187 -7.69 -35.82 -15.16
N ASN A 188 -7.52 -36.97 -15.81
CA ASN A 188 -6.41 -37.88 -15.52
C ASN A 188 -5.04 -37.25 -15.83
N GLN A 189 -4.92 -36.50 -16.92
CA GLN A 189 -3.69 -35.76 -17.24
C GLN A 189 -3.35 -34.70 -16.18
N LEU A 190 -4.36 -33.99 -15.67
CA LEU A 190 -4.22 -32.96 -14.65
C LEU A 190 -3.82 -33.53 -13.28
N ARG A 191 -4.30 -34.73 -12.92
CA ARG A 191 -4.05 -35.36 -11.61
C ARG A 191 -2.76 -36.16 -11.51
N ASN A 192 -2.17 -36.59 -12.63
CA ASN A 192 -0.91 -37.34 -12.61
C ASN A 192 0.23 -36.41 -12.17
N GLY A 193 0.73 -36.59 -10.95
CA GLY A 193 1.70 -35.68 -10.31
C GLY A 193 3.08 -35.66 -10.98
N SER A 194 3.53 -34.47 -11.36
CA SER A 194 4.93 -34.17 -11.68
C SER A 194 5.29 -32.81 -11.08
N LEU A 195 6.54 -32.60 -10.66
CA LEU A 195 7.03 -31.32 -10.12
C LEU A 195 7.16 -30.20 -11.17
N GLN A 196 6.84 -30.45 -12.44
CA GLN A 196 6.91 -29.48 -13.55
C GLN A 196 5.51 -28.99 -13.99
N VAL A 197 5.46 -27.77 -14.51
CA VAL A 197 4.23 -27.13 -15.04
C VAL A 197 3.72 -27.92 -16.25
N LYS A 198 2.45 -28.36 -16.20
CA LYS A 198 1.78 -29.04 -17.30
C LYS A 198 0.85 -28.11 -18.07
N ILE A 199 0.85 -28.23 -19.39
CA ILE A 199 -0.02 -27.47 -20.30
C ILE A 199 -0.92 -28.46 -21.04
N VAL A 200 -2.24 -28.27 -20.94
CA VAL A 200 -3.23 -29.03 -21.70
C VAL A 200 -3.89 -28.07 -22.71
N SER A 201 -3.85 -28.40 -23.99
CA SER A 201 -4.45 -27.60 -25.06
C SER A 201 -5.75 -28.25 -25.56
N ILE A 202 -6.80 -27.43 -25.72
CA ILE A 202 -8.07 -27.84 -26.33
C ILE A 202 -8.22 -27.04 -27.63
N VAL A 203 -8.07 -27.72 -28.78
CA VAL A 203 -8.01 -27.10 -30.11
C VAL A 203 -9.18 -27.60 -30.96
N GLY A 204 -9.72 -26.74 -31.83
CA GLY A 204 -10.87 -27.06 -32.67
C GLY A 204 -11.50 -25.81 -33.29
N MET A 205 -12.40 -25.99 -34.26
CA MET A 205 -13.04 -24.89 -35.00
C MET A 205 -13.92 -24.01 -34.10
N PRO A 206 -14.14 -22.72 -34.42
CA PRO A 206 -15.08 -21.87 -33.69
C PRO A 206 -16.45 -22.57 -33.52
N GLY A 207 -17.06 -22.44 -32.34
CA GLY A 207 -18.36 -23.08 -32.05
C GLY A 207 -18.34 -24.57 -31.69
N CYS A 208 -17.20 -25.28 -31.76
CA CYS A 208 -17.14 -26.72 -31.48
C CYS A 208 -17.19 -27.12 -29.99
N GLY A 209 -17.59 -26.23 -29.08
CA GLY A 209 -17.75 -26.55 -27.65
C GLY A 209 -16.49 -26.53 -26.77
N LYS A 210 -15.34 -26.05 -27.25
CA LYS A 210 -14.06 -26.02 -26.47
C LYS A 210 -14.19 -25.39 -25.08
N THR A 211 -14.78 -24.21 -25.03
CA THR A 211 -14.97 -23.46 -23.77
C THR A 211 -15.91 -24.21 -22.82
N THR A 212 -16.88 -24.94 -23.38
CA THR A 212 -17.81 -25.78 -22.63
C THR A 212 -17.10 -26.99 -22.03
N LEU A 213 -16.24 -27.68 -22.80
CA LEU A 213 -15.41 -28.78 -22.31
C LEU A 213 -14.45 -28.32 -21.21
N ALA A 214 -13.73 -27.21 -21.42
CA ALA A 214 -12.84 -26.62 -20.43
C ALA A 214 -13.59 -26.27 -19.12
N ARG A 215 -14.83 -25.74 -19.24
CA ARG A 215 -15.67 -25.40 -18.09
C ARG A 215 -16.19 -26.62 -17.35
N LYS A 216 -16.51 -27.73 -18.05
CA LYS A 216 -16.90 -29.02 -17.47
C LYS A 216 -15.75 -29.59 -16.63
N VAL A 217 -14.53 -29.63 -17.17
CA VAL A 217 -13.31 -30.04 -16.43
C VAL A 217 -13.04 -29.11 -15.23
N TYR A 218 -13.08 -27.79 -15.43
CA TYR A 218 -12.78 -26.82 -14.38
C TYR A 218 -13.71 -26.94 -13.16
N ASN A 219 -14.98 -27.26 -13.39
CA ASN A 219 -16.01 -27.36 -12.37
C ASN A 219 -16.20 -28.76 -11.78
N ASP A 220 -15.49 -29.76 -12.29
CA ASP A 220 -15.53 -31.13 -11.81
C ASP A 220 -15.11 -31.22 -10.34
N SER A 221 -15.82 -32.04 -9.55
CA SER A 221 -15.56 -32.21 -8.11
C SER A 221 -14.16 -32.75 -7.83
N SER A 222 -13.64 -33.65 -8.67
CA SER A 222 -12.31 -34.23 -8.49
C SER A 222 -11.19 -33.21 -8.75
N VAL A 223 -11.40 -32.29 -9.69
CA VAL A 223 -10.50 -31.16 -9.97
C VAL A 223 -10.56 -30.13 -8.84
N LYS A 224 -11.77 -29.81 -8.37
CA LYS A 224 -12.00 -28.93 -7.20
C LYS A 224 -11.28 -29.41 -5.94
N SER A 225 -11.27 -30.71 -5.68
CA SER A 225 -10.59 -31.28 -4.50
C SER A 225 -9.07 -31.42 -4.66
N HIS A 226 -8.56 -31.51 -5.88
CA HIS A 226 -7.14 -31.75 -6.13
C HIS A 226 -6.31 -30.46 -6.17
N PHE A 227 -6.89 -29.35 -6.65
CA PHE A 227 -6.20 -28.06 -6.75
C PHE A 227 -6.70 -27.08 -5.67
N TYR A 228 -5.79 -26.64 -4.80
CA TYR A 228 -6.08 -25.66 -3.75
C TYR A 228 -6.54 -24.31 -4.33
N GLU A 229 -5.93 -23.88 -5.44
CA GLU A 229 -6.30 -22.68 -6.19
C GLU A 229 -6.62 -23.02 -7.64
N ARG A 230 -7.64 -22.35 -8.20
CA ARG A 230 -8.04 -22.46 -9.60
C ARG A 230 -8.41 -21.08 -10.12
N ALA A 231 -7.94 -20.76 -11.33
CA ALA A 231 -8.22 -19.47 -11.97
C ALA A 231 -8.80 -19.68 -13.37
N TRP A 232 -9.75 -18.83 -13.75
CA TRP A 232 -10.33 -18.78 -15.09
C TRP A 232 -10.08 -17.40 -15.70
N CYS A 233 -9.51 -17.37 -16.91
CA CYS A 233 -9.20 -16.12 -17.60
C CYS A 233 -9.58 -16.23 -19.08
N THR A 234 -10.21 -15.18 -19.60
CA THR A 234 -10.61 -15.09 -21.02
C THR A 234 -9.67 -14.12 -21.73
N VAL A 235 -8.99 -14.58 -22.77
CA VAL A 235 -8.14 -13.76 -23.64
C VAL A 235 -8.87 -13.53 -24.96
N SER A 236 -9.31 -12.30 -25.21
CA SER A 236 -9.89 -11.87 -26.50
C SER A 236 -8.80 -11.50 -27.52
N GLN A 237 -9.19 -11.31 -28.78
CA GLN A 237 -8.25 -10.88 -29.85
C GLN A 237 -7.58 -9.53 -29.54
N ILE A 238 -8.32 -8.62 -28.90
CA ILE A 238 -7.78 -7.40 -28.29
C ILE A 238 -7.70 -7.67 -26.79
N TYR A 239 -6.50 -7.66 -26.22
CA TYR A 239 -6.32 -7.85 -24.78
C TYR A 239 -5.25 -6.91 -24.21
N ASP A 240 -5.47 -6.47 -22.98
CA ASP A 240 -4.49 -5.73 -22.21
C ASP A 240 -3.74 -6.69 -21.26
N LYS A 241 -2.40 -6.72 -21.38
CA LYS A 241 -1.55 -7.61 -20.57
C LYS A 241 -1.67 -7.33 -19.07
N ARG A 242 -1.90 -6.09 -18.65
CA ARG A 242 -2.08 -5.74 -17.24
C ARG A 242 -3.40 -6.27 -16.72
N ASN A 243 -4.49 -6.15 -17.47
CA ASN A 243 -5.79 -6.68 -17.06
C ASN A 243 -5.79 -8.21 -16.91
N LEU A 244 -5.05 -8.94 -17.77
CA LEU A 244 -4.86 -10.39 -17.64
C LEU A 244 -4.06 -10.77 -16.38
N ILE A 245 -3.04 -10.00 -16.04
CA ILE A 245 -2.26 -10.19 -14.81
C ILE A 245 -3.11 -9.83 -13.59
N VAL A 246 -3.85 -8.73 -13.64
CA VAL A 246 -4.74 -8.25 -12.57
C VAL A 246 -5.76 -9.33 -12.20
N GLN A 247 -6.40 -9.98 -13.19
CA GLN A 247 -7.32 -11.10 -12.96
C GLN A 247 -6.64 -12.31 -12.28
N LYS A 248 -5.39 -12.61 -12.60
CA LYS A 248 -4.61 -13.68 -11.93
C LYS A 248 -4.10 -13.27 -10.54
N THR A 249 -3.84 -11.99 -10.32
CA THR A 249 -3.35 -11.45 -9.04
C THR A 249 -4.47 -11.15 -8.04
N GLN A 250 -5.75 -11.30 -8.38
CA GLN A 250 -6.86 -11.16 -7.41
C GLN A 250 -6.77 -12.14 -6.23
N LEU A 251 -5.97 -13.21 -6.33
CA LEU A 251 -5.65 -14.14 -5.24
C LEU A 251 -4.46 -13.70 -4.37
N LYS A 252 -3.65 -12.73 -4.82
CA LYS A 252 -2.49 -12.21 -4.09
C LYS A 252 -2.86 -10.92 -3.34
N ARG A 253 -2.28 -10.71 -2.15
CA ARG A 253 -2.43 -9.44 -1.42
C ARG A 253 -1.76 -8.31 -2.19
N SER A 254 -2.27 -7.09 -2.07
CA SER A 254 -1.72 -5.95 -2.83
C SER A 254 -0.26 -5.62 -2.47
N GLU A 255 0.18 -5.89 -1.24
CA GLU A 255 1.59 -5.70 -0.85
C GLU A 255 2.51 -6.67 -1.58
N ASP A 256 2.07 -7.91 -1.79
CA ASP A 256 2.85 -8.94 -2.49
C ASP A 256 2.90 -8.60 -3.99
N VAL A 257 1.76 -8.16 -4.56
CA VAL A 257 1.71 -7.67 -5.94
C VAL A 257 2.60 -6.42 -6.14
N ALA A 258 2.58 -5.48 -5.19
CA ALA A 258 3.43 -4.31 -5.23
C ALA A 258 4.92 -4.68 -5.11
N ASN A 259 5.26 -5.67 -4.27
CA ASN A 259 6.61 -6.19 -4.18
C ASN A 259 7.03 -6.88 -5.48
N ASP A 260 6.17 -7.68 -6.11
CA ASP A 260 6.44 -8.31 -7.41
C ASP A 260 6.78 -7.25 -8.48
N TYR A 261 6.00 -6.15 -8.55
CA TYR A 261 6.31 -5.02 -9.44
C TYR A 261 7.65 -4.35 -9.12
N LEU A 262 7.97 -4.15 -7.84
CA LEU A 262 9.26 -3.56 -7.44
C LEU A 262 10.42 -4.47 -7.85
N MET A 263 10.31 -5.78 -7.64
CA MET A 263 11.32 -6.75 -8.03
C MET A 263 11.46 -6.83 -9.56
N GLU A 264 10.36 -6.67 -10.30
CA GLU A 264 10.42 -6.55 -11.77
C GLU A 264 11.21 -5.31 -12.21
N LEU A 265 10.96 -4.14 -11.60
CA LEU A 265 11.70 -2.91 -11.89
C LEU A 265 13.21 -3.06 -11.59
N ILE A 266 13.54 -3.76 -10.51
CA ILE A 266 14.93 -4.05 -10.14
C ILE A 266 15.57 -5.02 -11.12
N SER A 267 14.86 -6.08 -11.52
CA SER A 267 15.35 -7.08 -12.49
C SER A 267 15.66 -6.47 -13.87
N ARG A 268 14.98 -5.37 -14.22
CA ARG A 268 15.21 -4.59 -15.43
C ARG A 268 16.25 -3.47 -15.26
N SER A 269 16.88 -3.38 -14.09
CA SER A 269 17.85 -2.34 -13.73
C SER A 269 17.32 -0.91 -13.83
N LEU A 270 16.00 -0.72 -13.80
CA LEU A 270 15.36 0.61 -13.79
C LEU A 270 15.40 1.24 -12.39
N VAL A 271 15.47 0.39 -11.37
CA VAL A 271 15.57 0.76 -9.96
C VAL A 271 16.72 -0.05 -9.34
N THR A 272 17.57 0.60 -8.56
CA THR A 272 18.69 -0.04 -7.86
C THR A 272 18.40 -0.16 -6.37
N VAL A 273 18.86 -1.25 -5.75
CA VAL A 273 18.73 -1.44 -4.30
C VAL A 273 19.82 -0.63 -3.61
N SER A 274 19.44 0.33 -2.77
CA SER A 274 20.39 1.14 -2.00
C SER A 274 20.60 0.62 -0.59
N LYS A 275 19.57 0.01 0.01
CA LYS A 275 19.68 -0.70 1.30
C LYS A 275 18.82 -1.98 1.26
N PRO A 276 19.39 -3.16 1.50
CA PRO A 276 18.60 -4.39 1.67
C PRO A 276 17.86 -4.41 3.02
N ARG A 277 16.80 -5.24 3.12
CA ARG A 277 16.16 -5.55 4.41
C ARG A 277 16.98 -6.59 5.17
N SER A 278 16.55 -6.83 6.43
CA SER A 278 17.08 -7.87 7.31
C SER A 278 16.72 -9.30 6.89
N ILE A 279 15.68 -9.43 6.06
CA ILE A 279 15.21 -10.65 5.40
C ILE A 279 15.10 -10.30 3.92
N ASP A 280 15.15 -11.28 3.03
CA ASP A 280 14.98 -11.13 1.58
C ASP A 280 14.04 -9.96 1.21
N GLY A 281 14.55 -9.01 0.41
CA GLY A 281 13.81 -7.82 -0.04
C GLY A 281 14.50 -6.49 0.20
N VAL A 282 13.81 -5.41 -0.16
CA VAL A 282 14.41 -4.07 -0.36
C VAL A 282 13.95 -3.08 0.71
N LYS A 283 14.87 -2.49 1.47
CA LYS A 283 14.56 -1.46 2.48
C LYS A 283 14.52 -0.07 1.87
N ALA A 284 15.46 0.23 0.99
CA ALA A 284 15.50 1.46 0.22
C ALA A 284 16.00 1.16 -1.19
N CYS A 285 15.48 1.90 -2.17
CA CYS A 285 15.88 1.84 -3.57
C CYS A 285 16.17 3.23 -4.11
N ARG A 286 16.84 3.31 -5.26
CA ARG A 286 17.19 4.55 -5.95
C ARG A 286 16.95 4.38 -7.45
N ILE A 287 16.74 5.49 -8.15
CA ILE A 287 16.69 5.54 -9.61
C ILE A 287 17.96 6.26 -10.06
N HIS A 288 18.58 5.77 -11.13
CA HIS A 288 19.75 6.42 -11.72
C HIS A 288 19.38 7.78 -12.32
N ASP A 289 20.26 8.78 -12.20
CA ASP A 289 19.95 10.18 -12.53
C ASP A 289 19.41 10.38 -13.96
N LEU A 290 20.00 9.72 -14.96
CA LEU A 290 19.51 9.77 -16.36
C LEU A 290 18.09 9.22 -16.53
N LEU A 291 17.77 8.08 -15.88
CA LEU A 291 16.43 7.51 -15.92
C LEU A 291 15.43 8.39 -15.17
N TYR A 292 15.88 8.95 -14.06
CA TYR A 292 15.10 9.90 -13.29
C TYR A 292 14.75 11.15 -14.12
N GLU A 293 15.72 11.74 -14.81
CA GLU A 293 15.52 12.89 -15.70
C GLU A 293 14.54 12.55 -16.83
N PHE A 294 14.71 11.40 -17.48
CA PHE A 294 13.77 10.89 -18.47
C PHE A 294 12.34 10.79 -17.90
N CYS A 295 12.16 10.23 -16.70
CA CYS A 295 10.86 10.11 -16.05
C CYS A 295 10.24 11.47 -15.73
N VAL A 296 11.04 12.43 -15.26
CA VAL A 296 10.58 13.80 -14.96
C VAL A 296 10.14 14.51 -16.23
N THR A 297 10.90 14.40 -17.32
CA THR A 297 10.55 15.00 -18.61
C THR A 297 9.25 14.42 -19.16
N LYS A 298 9.12 13.08 -19.19
CA LYS A 298 7.88 12.43 -19.61
C LYS A 298 6.69 12.79 -18.72
N ALA A 299 6.89 12.87 -17.40
CA ALA A 299 5.81 13.25 -16.49
C ALA A 299 5.33 14.70 -16.70
N LYS A 300 6.22 15.62 -17.09
CA LYS A 300 5.87 17.00 -17.46
C LYS A 300 5.11 17.04 -18.79
N GLU A 301 5.61 16.36 -19.82
CA GLU A 301 4.96 16.25 -21.14
C GLU A 301 3.52 15.73 -21.03
N GLU A 302 3.30 14.73 -20.17
CA GLU A 302 2.00 14.10 -19.98
C GLU A 302 1.12 14.78 -18.93
N ASN A 303 1.59 15.87 -18.29
CA ASN A 303 0.95 16.48 -17.11
C ASN A 303 0.60 15.45 -16.01
N PHE A 304 1.37 14.36 -15.92
CA PHE A 304 1.09 13.23 -15.07
C PHE A 304 1.39 13.52 -13.60
N SER A 305 2.50 14.24 -13.35
CA SER A 305 2.92 14.66 -12.02
C SER A 305 3.80 15.89 -12.07
N ARG A 306 3.68 16.76 -11.05
CA ARG A 306 4.58 17.90 -10.85
C ARG A 306 5.36 17.69 -9.56
N LEU A 307 6.68 17.79 -9.68
CA LEU A 307 7.59 17.89 -8.55
C LEU A 307 8.06 19.33 -8.43
N VAL A 308 7.92 19.90 -7.25
CA VAL A 308 8.45 21.20 -6.85
C VAL A 308 9.62 20.96 -5.92
N ARG A 309 10.77 21.55 -6.24
CA ARG A 309 12.02 21.37 -5.51
C ARG A 309 12.38 22.61 -4.70
N ARG A 310 13.40 22.43 -3.85
CA ARG A 310 13.90 23.39 -2.86
C ARG A 310 14.25 24.78 -3.43
N ASP A 311 14.71 24.84 -4.67
CA ASP A 311 15.14 26.08 -5.33
C ASP A 311 14.00 26.80 -6.06
N ASP A 312 12.82 26.16 -6.17
CA ASP A 312 11.66 26.73 -6.84
C ASP A 312 10.91 27.68 -5.89
N LYS A 313 10.67 28.93 -6.31
CA LYS A 313 9.81 29.85 -5.56
C LYS A 313 8.37 29.37 -5.60
N LEU A 314 7.82 28.99 -4.43
CA LEU A 314 6.44 28.52 -4.28
C LEU A 314 5.38 29.54 -4.73
N SER A 315 5.69 30.84 -4.67
CA SER A 315 4.82 31.91 -5.18
C SER A 315 4.61 31.88 -6.70
N ASP A 316 5.55 31.31 -7.45
CA ASP A 316 5.58 31.37 -8.92
C ASP A 316 5.00 30.07 -9.54
N ILE A 317 4.50 29.17 -8.71
CA ILE A 317 4.03 27.85 -9.13
C ILE A 317 2.62 27.96 -9.68
N ASN A 318 2.52 28.09 -11.01
CA ASN A 318 1.26 27.90 -11.71
C ASN A 318 0.92 26.41 -11.80
N VAL A 319 0.21 25.85 -10.80
CA VAL A 319 -0.24 24.45 -10.82
C VAL A 319 -1.38 24.30 -11.84
N PRO A 320 -1.25 23.43 -12.87
CA PRO A 320 -2.33 23.18 -13.81
C PRO A 320 -3.59 22.73 -13.07
N PHE A 321 -4.75 23.27 -13.44
CA PHE A 321 -6.04 22.96 -12.80
C PHE A 321 -6.32 21.45 -12.74
N TYR A 322 -5.85 20.70 -13.73
CA TYR A 322 -6.07 19.26 -13.92
C TYR A 322 -4.92 18.36 -13.45
N LEU A 323 -3.94 18.89 -12.72
CA LEU A 323 -2.82 18.09 -12.22
C LEU A 323 -3.31 16.98 -11.27
N ARG A 324 -2.99 15.70 -11.56
CA ARG A 324 -3.41 14.57 -10.70
C ARG A 324 -2.48 14.33 -9.51
N ARG A 325 -1.20 14.65 -9.64
CA ARG A 325 -0.16 14.32 -8.64
C ARG A 325 0.76 15.51 -8.42
N LEU A 326 0.82 15.97 -7.19
CA LEU A 326 1.67 17.07 -6.77
C LEU A 326 2.55 16.61 -5.61
N CYS A 327 3.85 16.80 -5.77
CA CYS A 327 4.84 16.61 -4.72
C CYS A 327 5.59 17.92 -4.52
N ILE A 328 5.66 18.41 -3.29
CA ILE A 328 6.38 19.63 -2.93
C ILE A 328 7.39 19.25 -1.85
N ASP A 329 8.68 19.44 -2.14
CA ASP A 329 9.75 19.41 -1.13
C ASP A 329 10.26 20.85 -0.95
N SER A 330 9.93 21.44 0.20
CA SER A 330 10.25 22.83 0.52
C SER A 330 10.41 23.04 2.02
N LYS A 331 11.02 24.16 2.43
CA LYS A 331 11.00 24.62 3.82
C LYS A 331 9.57 24.86 4.31
N VAL A 332 9.34 24.69 5.60
CA VAL A 332 7.98 24.76 6.14
C VAL A 332 7.36 26.15 5.98
N GLU A 333 8.15 27.20 6.18
CA GLU A 333 7.75 28.62 6.03
C GLU A 333 7.14 28.96 4.65
N HIS A 334 7.45 28.18 3.61
CA HIS A 334 6.92 28.45 2.29
C HIS A 334 5.50 27.90 2.06
N PHE A 335 5.00 27.01 2.92
CA PHE A 335 3.66 26.43 2.76
C PHE A 335 2.54 27.43 3.09
N ASP A 336 2.79 28.45 3.90
CA ASP A 336 1.83 29.54 4.16
C ASP A 336 1.51 30.35 2.89
N ASN A 337 2.45 30.38 1.94
CA ASN A 337 2.28 31.06 0.65
C ASN A 337 1.71 30.13 -0.43
N LEU A 338 1.36 28.89 -0.10
CA LEU A 338 0.89 27.92 -1.08
C LEU A 338 -0.50 28.31 -1.59
N ARG A 339 -0.56 28.81 -2.82
CA ARG A 339 -1.83 29.11 -3.51
C ARG A 339 -2.23 27.95 -4.40
N LEU A 340 -2.64 26.85 -3.78
CA LEU A 340 -3.04 25.65 -4.52
C LEU A 340 -4.50 25.73 -4.95
N PHE A 341 -4.78 25.81 -6.25
CA PHE A 341 -6.13 25.74 -6.81
C PHE A 341 -6.23 24.69 -7.93
N SER A 342 -6.10 23.41 -7.55
CA SER A 342 -6.21 22.28 -8.47
C SER A 342 -7.07 21.17 -7.86
N PRO A 343 -8.39 21.16 -8.12
CA PRO A 343 -9.31 20.20 -7.52
C PRO A 343 -9.17 18.78 -8.08
N ALA A 344 -8.46 18.60 -9.20
CA ALA A 344 -8.22 17.30 -9.82
C ALA A 344 -7.13 16.46 -9.12
N ILE A 345 -6.46 17.01 -8.12
CA ILE A 345 -5.38 16.34 -7.39
C ILE A 345 -5.93 15.11 -6.68
N ARG A 346 -5.28 13.96 -6.97
CA ARG A 346 -5.52 12.67 -6.34
C ARG A 346 -4.40 12.25 -5.41
N SER A 347 -3.21 12.82 -5.58
CA SER A 347 -2.04 12.57 -4.74
C SER A 347 -1.37 13.89 -4.41
N LEU A 348 -1.35 14.24 -3.12
CA LEU A 348 -0.64 15.40 -2.61
C LEU A 348 0.38 14.94 -1.58
N LEU A 349 1.66 15.24 -1.82
CA LEU A 349 2.76 14.94 -0.92
C LEU A 349 3.48 16.24 -0.58
N LEU A 350 3.44 16.66 0.68
CA LEU A 350 4.15 17.83 1.19
C LEU A 350 5.24 17.37 2.14
N PHE A 351 6.49 17.54 1.72
CA PHE A 351 7.66 17.20 2.49
C PHE A 351 8.39 18.47 2.91
N SER A 352 8.80 18.49 4.18
CA SER A 352 9.75 19.46 4.69
C SER A 352 11.10 18.80 4.93
N HIS A 353 12.16 19.54 4.61
CA HIS A 353 13.53 19.24 4.98
C HIS A 353 14.05 20.13 6.12
N ASP A 354 13.16 20.92 6.73
CA ASP A 354 13.47 21.68 7.94
C ASP A 354 13.53 20.73 9.16
N GLU A 355 14.42 21.04 10.09
CA GLU A 355 14.50 20.35 11.37
C GLU A 355 13.45 20.91 12.36
N ASP A 356 12.99 22.15 12.17
CA ASP A 356 11.94 22.73 13.02
C ASP A 356 10.55 22.21 12.64
N ARG A 357 10.04 21.30 13.48
CA ARG A 357 8.68 20.75 13.39
C ARG A 357 7.71 21.38 14.38
N ARG A 358 8.14 22.41 15.13
CA ARG A 358 7.30 23.04 16.17
C ARG A 358 6.29 24.00 15.55
N SER A 359 6.65 24.66 14.46
CA SER A 359 5.79 25.60 13.75
C SER A 359 4.57 24.88 13.16
N SER A 360 3.37 25.41 13.39
CA SER A 360 2.11 24.83 12.89
C SER A 360 1.60 25.58 11.66
N PHE A 361 1.04 24.85 10.71
CA PHE A 361 0.60 25.40 9.41
C PHE A 361 -0.88 25.11 9.17
N ASP A 362 -1.62 26.14 8.76
CA ASP A 362 -3.04 26.02 8.46
C ASP A 362 -3.27 25.65 6.99
N LEU A 363 -3.50 24.35 6.75
CA LEU A 363 -3.78 23.82 5.42
C LEU A 363 -5.27 23.55 5.17
N ARG A 364 -6.18 24.06 6.01
CA ARG A 364 -7.64 23.80 5.90
C ARG A 364 -8.23 24.19 4.54
N PHE A 365 -7.71 25.25 3.92
CA PHE A 365 -8.16 25.68 2.59
C PHE A 365 -7.90 24.61 1.52
N ILE A 366 -6.81 23.84 1.64
CA ILE A 366 -6.45 22.80 0.66
C ILE A 366 -7.48 21.68 0.66
N PHE A 367 -7.94 21.26 1.84
CA PHE A 367 -8.89 20.15 1.98
C PHE A 367 -10.25 20.45 1.37
N HIS A 368 -10.64 21.73 1.28
CA HIS A 368 -11.82 22.15 0.52
C HIS A 368 -11.65 22.01 -1.00
N ILE A 369 -10.42 22.05 -1.49
CA ILE A 369 -10.10 22.06 -2.93
C ILE A 369 -9.90 20.64 -3.44
N ILE A 370 -9.12 19.82 -2.73
CA ILE A 370 -8.67 18.50 -3.22
C ILE A 370 -9.63 17.34 -2.88
N LYS A 371 -10.95 17.53 -3.04
CA LYS A 371 -11.98 16.55 -2.64
C LYS A 371 -11.80 15.15 -3.25
N LEU A 372 -11.09 15.04 -4.39
CA LEU A 372 -10.78 13.77 -5.07
C LEU A 372 -9.48 13.08 -4.60
N ALA A 373 -8.84 13.60 -3.55
CA ALA A 373 -7.60 13.06 -3.02
C ALA A 373 -7.76 11.59 -2.59
N LYS A 374 -6.88 10.73 -3.09
CA LYS A 374 -6.73 9.32 -2.69
C LYS A 374 -5.49 9.12 -1.82
N VAL A 375 -4.46 9.94 -2.02
CA VAL A 375 -3.19 9.89 -1.28
C VAL A 375 -2.87 11.28 -0.75
N LEU A 376 -2.74 11.41 0.57
CA LEU A 376 -2.35 12.64 1.23
C LEU A 376 -1.23 12.35 2.23
N ASP A 377 -0.04 12.89 1.98
CA ASP A 377 1.09 12.82 2.90
C ASP A 377 1.51 14.22 3.35
N LEU A 378 1.22 14.50 4.62
CA LEU A 378 1.56 15.70 5.36
C LEU A 378 2.38 15.34 6.61
N SER A 379 3.02 14.17 6.60
CA SER A 379 3.65 13.59 7.79
C SER A 379 4.89 14.33 8.27
N GLN A 380 5.38 15.30 7.48
CA GLN A 380 6.49 16.20 7.83
C GLN A 380 6.02 17.64 8.08
N ILE A 381 4.72 17.90 8.02
CA ILE A 381 4.12 19.23 8.20
C ILE A 381 3.21 19.18 9.42
N ASN A 382 3.56 19.96 10.45
CA ASN A 382 2.78 20.03 11.67
C ASN A 382 1.49 20.83 11.42
N LEU A 383 0.34 20.16 11.51
CA LEU A 383 -0.98 20.77 11.32
C LEU A 383 -1.51 21.50 12.57
N GLY A 384 -0.68 21.66 13.59
CA GLY A 384 -1.02 22.31 14.85
C GLY A 384 -1.73 21.38 15.84
N SER A 385 -2.45 22.01 16.78
CA SER A 385 -3.06 21.35 17.94
C SER A 385 -4.52 20.96 17.75
N THR A 386 -5.10 21.24 16.57
CA THR A 386 -6.49 20.92 16.22
C THR A 386 -6.53 20.09 14.95
N PHE A 387 -7.21 18.95 14.99
CA PHE A 387 -7.46 18.16 13.79
C PHE A 387 -8.33 18.96 12.81
N PRO A 388 -7.92 19.12 11.54
CA PRO A 388 -8.71 19.84 10.54
C PRO A 388 -9.95 19.02 10.17
N ARG A 389 -11.13 19.49 10.60
CA ARG A 389 -12.42 18.81 10.32
C ARG A 389 -12.71 18.70 8.83
N GLU A 390 -12.18 19.62 8.04
CA GLU A 390 -12.26 19.64 6.58
C GLU A 390 -11.68 18.37 5.94
N LEU A 391 -10.74 17.70 6.63
CA LEU A 391 -10.16 16.44 6.16
C LEU A 391 -11.22 15.33 6.08
N GLU A 392 -12.27 15.41 6.89
CA GLU A 392 -13.42 14.48 6.87
C GLU A 392 -14.17 14.52 5.54
N LEU A 393 -14.03 15.59 4.76
CA LEU A 393 -14.64 15.75 3.43
C LEU A 393 -13.93 14.91 2.36
N LEU A 394 -12.72 14.43 2.63
CA LEU A 394 -11.88 13.71 1.67
C LEU A 394 -12.21 12.21 1.63
N VAL A 395 -13.47 11.87 1.38
CA VAL A 395 -14.03 10.50 1.46
C VAL A 395 -13.40 9.47 0.49
N HIS A 396 -12.63 9.95 -0.50
CA HIS A 396 -11.88 9.11 -1.44
C HIS A 396 -10.49 8.70 -0.96
N LEU A 397 -10.05 9.20 0.20
CA LEU A 397 -8.75 8.89 0.76
C LEU A 397 -8.58 7.38 0.98
N ARG A 398 -7.44 6.88 0.52
CA ARG A 398 -6.94 5.52 0.74
C ARG A 398 -5.64 5.53 1.53
N TYR A 399 -4.84 6.58 1.40
CA TYR A 399 -3.62 6.78 2.17
C TYR A 399 -3.65 8.15 2.82
N LEU A 400 -3.49 8.17 4.14
CA LEU A 400 -3.37 9.40 4.94
C LEU A 400 -2.17 9.29 5.86
N ALA A 401 -1.22 10.21 5.72
CA ALA A 401 -0.12 10.37 6.65
C ALA A 401 -0.08 11.81 7.16
N ILE A 402 -0.17 12.03 8.47
CA ILE A 402 -0.24 13.38 9.06
C ILE A 402 0.60 13.50 10.32
N LEU A 403 1.05 14.72 10.62
CA LEU A 403 1.68 15.09 11.89
C LEU A 403 0.76 16.07 12.64
N VAL A 404 0.33 15.68 13.84
CA VAL A 404 -0.55 16.47 14.71
C VAL A 404 0.02 16.48 16.11
N ASN A 405 0.05 17.63 16.77
CA ASN A 405 0.64 17.77 18.10
C ASN A 405 -0.39 17.67 19.23
N GLY A 406 -0.14 16.81 20.21
CA GLY A 406 -0.80 16.91 21.52
C GLY A 406 -2.20 16.33 21.62
N ARG A 407 -2.68 15.58 20.61
CA ARG A 407 -4.08 15.13 20.56
C ARG A 407 -4.27 13.69 20.08
N PRO A 408 -5.28 12.98 20.61
CA PRO A 408 -5.66 11.66 20.13
C PRO A 408 -6.26 11.73 18.73
N VAL A 409 -6.32 10.57 18.08
CA VAL A 409 -7.04 10.41 16.81
C VAL A 409 -8.52 10.72 17.04
N PRO A 410 -9.15 11.63 16.27
CA PRO A 410 -10.54 11.99 16.46
C PRO A 410 -11.48 10.88 15.95
N ALA A 411 -12.65 10.76 16.56
CA ALA A 411 -13.66 9.77 16.16
C ALA A 411 -14.14 9.93 14.71
N SER A 412 -14.08 11.16 14.17
CA SER A 412 -14.46 11.48 12.80
C SER A 412 -13.53 10.90 11.74
N ILE A 413 -12.35 10.37 12.11
CA ILE A 413 -11.51 9.62 11.17
C ILE A 413 -12.26 8.45 10.53
N SER A 414 -13.28 7.92 11.23
CA SER A 414 -14.13 6.84 10.76
C SER A 414 -15.01 7.20 9.56
N TYR A 415 -15.18 8.48 9.24
CA TYR A 415 -15.86 8.94 8.02
C TYR A 415 -15.06 8.62 6.75
N LEU A 416 -13.75 8.41 6.87
CA LEU A 416 -12.87 8.00 5.78
C LEU A 416 -12.93 6.48 5.56
N THR A 417 -14.11 5.95 5.23
CA THR A 417 -14.37 4.50 5.12
C THR A 417 -13.54 3.77 4.06
N ASN A 418 -12.95 4.51 3.11
CA ASN A 418 -12.07 3.98 2.06
C ASN A 418 -10.59 3.92 2.47
N LEU A 419 -10.25 4.32 3.70
CA LEU A 419 -8.86 4.42 4.13
C LEU A 419 -8.22 3.03 4.25
N GLU A 420 -7.13 2.83 3.52
CA GLU A 420 -6.32 1.61 3.47
C GLU A 420 -5.04 1.75 4.31
N THR A 421 -4.47 2.95 4.40
CA THR A 421 -3.26 3.26 5.18
C THR A 421 -3.47 4.53 6.01
N LEU A 422 -3.25 4.42 7.31
CA LEU A 422 -3.22 5.55 8.25
C LEU A 422 -1.85 5.61 8.94
N ILE A 423 -1.12 6.69 8.70
CA ILE A 423 0.10 7.03 9.42
C ILE A 423 -0.16 8.27 10.26
N TRP A 424 -0.14 8.12 11.58
CA TRP A 424 -0.36 9.22 12.50
C TRP A 424 0.93 9.50 13.25
N ARG A 425 1.55 10.65 12.97
CA ARG A 425 2.68 11.14 13.77
C ARG A 425 2.16 12.07 14.85
N ASN A 426 2.59 11.84 16.09
CA ASN A 426 2.31 12.71 17.23
C ASN A 426 3.61 13.01 17.99
N SER A 427 3.59 14.05 18.81
CA SER A 427 4.69 14.52 19.65
C SER A 427 4.33 14.55 21.14
N SER A 428 3.30 13.79 21.57
CA SER A 428 2.75 13.88 22.93
C SER A 428 2.50 12.52 23.54
N ASP A 429 2.90 12.31 24.79
CA ASP A 429 3.16 11.03 25.48
C ASP A 429 2.05 9.94 25.49
N HIS A 430 0.79 10.25 25.17
CA HIS A 430 -0.28 9.25 25.12
C HIS A 430 -1.37 9.57 24.07
N VAL A 431 -1.61 8.64 23.14
CA VAL A 431 -2.74 8.67 22.19
C VAL A 431 -3.61 7.45 22.42
N SER A 432 -4.89 7.68 22.69
CA SER A 432 -5.93 6.65 22.59
C SER A 432 -6.57 6.72 21.22
N LEU A 433 -6.83 5.57 20.60
CA LEU A 433 -7.69 5.50 19.42
C LEU A 433 -9.16 5.61 19.82
N PRO A 434 -10.02 6.19 18.97
CA PRO A 434 -11.46 6.26 19.22
C PRO A 434 -12.11 4.90 18.97
N ASP A 435 -13.24 4.61 19.65
CA ASP A 435 -14.04 3.38 19.42
C ASP A 435 -14.45 3.21 17.95
N THR A 436 -14.61 4.31 17.23
CA THR A 436 -14.99 4.31 15.81
C THR A 436 -13.89 3.78 14.88
N ILE A 437 -12.66 3.54 15.36
CA ILE A 437 -11.57 2.96 14.56
C ILE A 437 -11.95 1.60 13.98
N TRP A 438 -12.79 0.84 14.69
CA TRP A 438 -13.28 -0.45 14.25
C TRP A 438 -14.10 -0.37 12.96
N ASN A 439 -14.61 0.81 12.58
CA ASN A 439 -15.42 1.01 11.38
C ASN A 439 -14.58 1.07 10.08
N LEU A 440 -13.26 1.26 10.17
CA LEU A 440 -12.37 1.36 9.01
C LEU A 440 -12.05 -0.03 8.43
N LYS A 441 -13.02 -0.67 7.79
CA LYS A 441 -12.92 -2.07 7.33
C LYS A 441 -11.87 -2.35 6.28
N LYS A 442 -11.56 -1.35 5.45
CA LYS A 442 -10.54 -1.44 4.40
C LYS A 442 -9.14 -1.13 4.91
N LEU A 443 -8.97 -0.84 6.20
CA LEU A 443 -7.68 -0.47 6.77
C LEU A 443 -6.74 -1.67 6.77
N ARG A 444 -5.60 -1.50 6.10
CA ARG A 444 -4.56 -2.51 5.93
C ARG A 444 -3.34 -2.16 6.76
N HIS A 445 -2.92 -0.89 6.76
CA HIS A 445 -1.73 -0.44 7.47
C HIS A 445 -2.11 0.65 8.46
N LEU A 446 -1.78 0.42 9.73
CA LEU A 446 -1.93 1.41 10.80
C LEU A 446 -0.58 1.60 11.49
N GLU A 447 0.02 2.77 11.27
CA GLU A 447 1.30 3.15 11.86
C GLU A 447 1.13 4.42 12.68
N LEU A 448 1.43 4.33 13.97
CA LEU A 448 1.34 5.46 14.89
C LEU A 448 2.77 5.72 15.36
N ILE A 449 3.32 6.89 15.02
CA ILE A 449 4.73 7.21 15.23
C ILE A 449 4.80 8.35 16.24
N ASP A 450 5.68 8.23 17.21
CA ASP A 450 6.08 9.35 18.06
C ASP A 450 7.47 9.81 17.67
N GLU A 451 7.64 11.13 17.61
CA GLU A 451 8.88 11.82 17.29
C GLU A 451 9.79 11.94 18.53
N ALA A 452 9.21 11.94 19.74
CA ALA A 452 9.92 12.21 20.99
C ALA A 452 10.42 10.93 21.69
N ASP A 453 9.65 9.83 21.68
CA ASP A 453 10.03 8.58 22.35
C ASP A 453 9.75 7.33 21.50
N LYS A 454 10.71 6.40 21.46
CA LYS A 454 10.51 5.06 20.88
C LYS A 454 9.59 4.18 21.73
N ASN A 455 9.33 4.57 22.98
CA ASN A 455 8.46 3.88 23.93
C ASN A 455 7.03 4.43 23.92
N TYR A 456 6.62 5.08 22.83
CA TYR A 456 5.27 5.56 22.66
C TYR A 456 4.26 4.46 22.46
N HIS A 457 3.13 4.53 23.16
CA HIS A 457 2.15 3.46 23.18
C HIS A 457 0.74 3.97 22.94
N VAL A 458 0.07 3.34 21.97
CA VAL A 458 -1.31 3.63 21.64
C VAL A 458 -2.23 2.59 22.25
N ARG A 459 -3.23 3.07 22.99
CA ARG A 459 -4.27 2.21 23.53
C ARG A 459 -5.39 2.08 22.50
N PHE A 460 -5.61 0.84 22.05
CA PHE A 460 -6.82 0.51 21.34
C PHE A 460 -8.01 0.58 22.30
N PRO A 461 -9.21 0.89 21.77
CA PRO A 461 -10.41 0.84 22.56
C PRO A 461 -10.68 -0.62 22.97
N ASP A 462 -10.73 -0.87 24.27
CA ASP A 462 -10.95 -2.19 24.87
C ASP A 462 -12.35 -2.36 25.46
N ASN A 463 -13.15 -1.29 25.45
CA ASN A 463 -14.55 -1.32 25.84
C ASN A 463 -15.38 -2.07 24.79
N ASN A 464 -16.25 -2.96 25.26
CA ASN A 464 -17.25 -3.65 24.44
C ASN A 464 -16.69 -4.40 23.22
N LEU A 465 -15.48 -4.97 23.35
CA LEU A 465 -14.82 -5.75 22.30
C LEU A 465 -15.71 -6.87 21.73
N ASP A 466 -16.68 -7.42 22.44
CA ASP A 466 -17.55 -8.47 21.88
C ASP A 466 -18.44 -7.95 20.75
N ASN A 467 -18.90 -6.71 20.85
CA ASN A 467 -19.78 -6.07 19.87
C ASN A 467 -19.02 -5.32 18.77
N SER A 468 -17.72 -5.04 18.97
CA SER A 468 -16.92 -4.37 17.96
C SER A 468 -16.56 -5.32 16.82
N SER A 469 -16.47 -4.78 15.61
CA SER A 469 -16.21 -5.56 14.41
C SER A 469 -14.70 -5.75 14.19
N GLN A 470 -14.28 -6.85 13.57
CA GLN A 470 -12.86 -7.16 13.35
C GLN A 470 -12.27 -6.33 12.19
N LEU A 471 -10.96 -6.08 12.23
CA LEU A 471 -10.21 -5.48 11.12
C LEU A 471 -9.53 -6.60 10.32
N CYS A 472 -10.31 -7.28 9.48
CA CYS A 472 -9.86 -8.46 8.75
C CYS A 472 -8.81 -8.16 7.67
N ASP A 473 -8.80 -6.94 7.12
CA ASP A 473 -7.85 -6.55 6.08
C ASP A 473 -6.53 -6.01 6.65
N LEU A 474 -6.44 -5.82 7.98
CA LEU A 474 -5.27 -5.25 8.64
C LEU A 474 -4.07 -6.20 8.54
N ASP A 475 -3.04 -5.74 7.85
CA ASP A 475 -1.81 -6.48 7.55
C ASP A 475 -0.64 -6.03 8.43
N ILE A 476 -0.57 -4.72 8.72
CA ILE A 476 0.50 -4.09 9.48
C ILE A 476 -0.10 -3.23 10.59
N LEU A 477 0.32 -3.48 11.83
CA LEU A 477 0.01 -2.65 12.99
C LEU A 477 1.30 -2.29 13.74
N SER A 478 1.52 -1.00 13.96
CA SER A 478 2.61 -0.52 14.80
C SER A 478 2.10 0.26 16.01
N CYS A 479 2.77 0.05 17.15
CA CYS A 479 2.59 0.77 18.43
C CYS A 479 1.35 0.39 19.24
N LEU A 480 0.94 -0.88 19.15
CA LEU A 480 -0.10 -1.45 20.03
C LEU A 480 0.39 -1.49 21.49
N SER A 481 -0.33 -0.84 22.40
CA SER A 481 -0.11 -0.98 23.84
C SER A 481 -0.90 -2.17 24.37
N LEU A 482 -0.21 -3.14 24.96
CA LEU A 482 -0.82 -4.28 25.62
C LEU A 482 -0.58 -4.21 27.12
N ASN A 483 -1.63 -4.50 27.88
CA ASN A 483 -1.51 -4.71 29.32
C ASN A 483 -1.82 -6.20 29.58
N PRO A 484 -0.81 -7.03 29.89
CA PRO A 484 -1.01 -8.46 30.15
C PRO A 484 -1.94 -8.77 31.33
N ARG A 485 -2.26 -7.81 32.22
CA ARG A 485 -3.30 -7.98 33.25
C ARG A 485 -4.72 -8.00 32.67
N LYS A 486 -4.91 -7.47 31.46
CA LYS A 486 -6.17 -7.53 30.72
C LYS A 486 -6.16 -8.75 29.79
N ASN A 487 -7.33 -9.11 29.27
CA ASN A 487 -7.44 -10.17 28.27
C ASN A 487 -6.92 -9.69 26.90
N ILE A 488 -5.60 -9.70 26.73
CA ILE A 488 -4.94 -9.28 25.47
C ILE A 488 -5.36 -10.15 24.29
N ASN A 489 -5.62 -11.44 24.52
CA ASN A 489 -6.06 -12.38 23.48
C ASN A 489 -7.40 -11.95 22.85
N LYS A 490 -8.31 -11.39 23.65
CA LYS A 490 -9.57 -10.84 23.14
C LYS A 490 -9.34 -9.70 22.14
N LEU A 491 -8.35 -8.84 22.42
CA LEU A 491 -7.97 -7.75 21.53
C LEU A 491 -7.21 -8.27 20.29
N LEU A 492 -6.23 -9.16 20.47
CA LEU A 492 -5.44 -9.71 19.36
C LEU A 492 -6.30 -10.44 18.33
N ARG A 493 -7.36 -11.13 18.76
CA ARG A 493 -8.37 -11.76 17.88
C ARG A 493 -9.14 -10.77 17.00
N LYS A 494 -9.02 -9.46 17.21
CA LYS A 494 -9.59 -8.44 16.31
C LYS A 494 -8.77 -8.22 15.04
N PHE A 495 -7.57 -8.79 14.95
CA PHE A 495 -6.65 -8.64 13.83
C PHE A 495 -6.25 -10.01 13.25
N PRO A 496 -7.20 -10.82 12.75
CA PRO A 496 -6.94 -12.23 12.44
C PRO A 496 -5.89 -12.47 11.34
N ASN A 497 -5.71 -11.52 10.40
CA ASN A 497 -4.86 -11.68 9.22
C ASN A 497 -3.53 -10.90 9.27
N ILE A 498 -3.19 -10.34 10.44
CA ILE A 498 -2.01 -9.49 10.63
C ILE A 498 -0.71 -10.26 10.37
N ARG A 499 0.18 -9.68 9.56
CA ARG A 499 1.52 -10.24 9.27
C ARG A 499 2.63 -9.56 10.05
N LYS A 500 2.47 -8.27 10.35
CA LYS A 500 3.50 -7.48 11.05
C LYS A 500 2.90 -6.73 12.22
N LEU A 501 3.37 -7.06 13.42
CA LEU A 501 2.95 -6.42 14.66
C LEU A 501 4.16 -5.82 15.37
N ARG A 502 4.09 -4.52 15.66
CA ARG A 502 4.91 -3.89 16.69
C ARG A 502 4.04 -3.51 17.87
N SER A 503 4.39 -4.01 19.05
CA SER A 503 3.61 -3.83 20.27
C SER A 503 4.53 -3.56 21.45
N SER A 504 4.00 -2.92 22.47
CA SER A 504 4.67 -2.80 23.77
C SER A 504 3.85 -3.42 24.88
N LEU A 505 4.54 -4.03 25.84
CA LEU A 505 3.95 -4.61 27.03
C LEU A 505 4.16 -3.67 28.22
N ASN A 506 3.07 -3.31 28.87
CA ASN A 506 3.09 -2.56 30.14
C ASN A 506 3.13 -3.57 31.29
N LEU A 507 4.25 -3.64 31.99
CA LEU A 507 4.47 -4.54 33.12
C LEU A 507 4.57 -3.75 34.42
N ASP A 508 4.05 -4.33 35.50
CA ASP A 508 4.16 -3.78 36.84
C ASP A 508 5.18 -4.59 37.64
N GLN A 509 5.90 -3.91 38.54
CA GLN A 509 6.82 -4.55 39.46
C GLN A 509 6.13 -5.63 40.32
N GLY A 510 6.84 -6.73 40.57
CA GLY A 510 6.44 -7.82 41.44
C GLY A 510 5.42 -8.78 40.85
N CYS A 511 5.11 -8.66 39.56
CA CYS A 511 4.07 -9.44 38.91
C CYS A 511 4.63 -10.56 38.04
N GLU A 512 3.83 -11.62 37.88
CA GLU A 512 4.08 -12.72 36.96
C GLU A 512 3.11 -12.63 35.78
N TYR A 513 3.65 -12.77 34.57
CA TYR A 513 2.91 -12.60 33.34
C TYR A 513 3.16 -13.76 32.39
N HIS A 514 2.08 -14.27 31.80
CA HIS A 514 2.13 -15.18 30.68
C HIS A 514 1.50 -14.52 29.45
N VAL A 515 2.30 -14.25 28.43
CA VAL A 515 1.88 -13.55 27.22
C VAL A 515 1.82 -14.54 26.07
N ALA A 516 0.60 -14.98 25.77
CA ALA A 516 0.31 -15.82 24.61
C ALA A 516 -0.13 -14.98 23.40
N MET A 517 0.50 -15.22 22.25
CA MET A 517 0.14 -14.60 20.97
C MET A 517 -0.08 -15.64 19.86
N ASP A 518 -0.26 -16.91 20.25
CA ASP A 518 -0.52 -18.06 19.38
C ASP A 518 -1.81 -17.91 18.53
N CYS A 519 -2.76 -17.08 18.99
CA CYS A 519 -3.97 -16.76 18.22
C CYS A 519 -3.71 -16.00 16.91
N LEU A 520 -2.51 -15.46 16.68
CA LEU A 520 -2.14 -14.73 15.47
C LEU A 520 -1.49 -15.67 14.44
N SER A 521 -2.30 -16.48 13.76
CA SER A 521 -1.86 -17.57 12.88
C SER A 521 -1.15 -17.16 11.59
N HIS A 522 -1.20 -15.87 11.21
CA HIS A 522 -0.55 -15.34 10.01
C HIS A 522 0.63 -14.41 10.32
N LEU A 523 1.02 -14.28 11.60
CA LEU A 523 2.05 -13.34 12.03
C LEU A 523 3.43 -13.82 11.58
N GLU A 524 4.11 -13.00 10.78
CA GLU A 524 5.44 -13.29 10.25
C GLU A 524 6.53 -12.41 10.90
N SER A 525 6.19 -11.21 11.35
CA SER A 525 7.12 -10.28 11.98
C SER A 525 6.53 -9.73 13.28
N LEU A 526 7.22 -9.96 14.38
CA LEU A 526 6.87 -9.46 15.70
C LEU A 526 8.00 -8.59 16.27
N SER A 527 7.65 -7.40 16.73
CA SER A 527 8.55 -6.51 17.45
C SER A 527 7.90 -6.16 18.78
N LEU A 528 8.51 -6.58 19.89
CA LEU A 528 8.03 -6.29 21.24
C LEU A 528 9.01 -5.40 21.98
N SER A 529 8.46 -4.39 22.65
CA SER A 529 9.17 -3.60 23.66
C SER A 529 8.51 -3.79 25.03
N CYS A 530 9.23 -3.47 26.09
CA CYS A 530 8.71 -3.47 27.45
C CYS A 530 8.74 -2.06 28.06
N VAL A 531 7.68 -1.71 28.78
CA VAL A 531 7.67 -0.56 29.71
C VAL A 531 7.29 -1.07 31.08
N VAL A 532 8.13 -0.76 32.07
CA VAL A 532 8.02 -1.29 33.43
C VAL A 532 7.69 -0.15 34.39
N TYR A 533 6.60 -0.31 35.16
CA TYR A 533 6.19 0.63 36.19
C TYR A 533 6.61 0.12 37.58
N GLY A 534 7.27 0.97 38.37
CA GLY A 534 7.63 0.69 39.77
C GLY A 534 8.95 -0.07 39.98
N GLY A 535 9.59 -0.60 38.93
CA GLY A 535 10.94 -1.21 39.00
C GLY A 535 11.05 -2.56 38.31
N ASP A 536 12.28 -3.04 38.06
CA ASP A 536 12.59 -4.07 37.06
C ASP A 536 12.40 -5.54 37.48
N ARG A 537 11.65 -5.81 38.56
CA ARG A 537 11.45 -7.20 39.05
C ARG A 537 10.10 -7.73 38.58
N TYR A 538 10.08 -8.61 37.59
CA TYR A 538 8.88 -9.33 37.13
C TYR A 538 9.27 -10.70 36.56
N GLN A 539 8.29 -11.59 36.45
CA GLN A 539 8.44 -12.85 35.73
C GLN A 539 7.59 -12.80 34.47
N LEU A 540 8.18 -13.21 33.35
CA LEU A 540 7.55 -13.14 32.05
C LEU A 540 7.86 -14.38 31.24
N ASP A 541 6.80 -15.02 30.75
CA ASP A 541 6.86 -16.11 29.80
C ASP A 541 6.09 -15.76 28.52
N PHE A 542 6.68 -16.16 27.40
CA PHE A 542 6.12 -15.93 26.08
C PHE A 542 5.69 -17.24 25.43
N GLN A 543 4.50 -17.21 24.82
CA GLN A 543 4.10 -18.21 23.85
C GLN A 543 3.95 -17.53 22.49
N PHE A 544 5.03 -17.59 21.71
CA PHE A 544 5.12 -17.01 20.38
C PHE A 544 4.41 -17.89 19.33
N PRO A 545 3.74 -17.30 18.33
CA PRO A 545 3.22 -18.05 17.19
C PRO A 545 4.36 -18.65 16.35
N LEU A 546 4.18 -19.91 15.93
CA LEU A 546 5.20 -20.70 15.20
C LEU A 546 5.47 -20.21 13.76
N THR A 547 4.64 -19.31 13.25
CA THR A 547 4.75 -18.70 11.90
C THR A 547 5.75 -17.56 11.84
N ILE A 548 6.27 -17.08 12.97
CA ILE A 548 7.17 -15.94 13.03
C ILE A 548 8.47 -16.25 12.27
N LYS A 549 8.79 -15.36 11.33
CA LYS A 549 10.06 -15.31 10.58
C LYS A 549 11.02 -14.26 11.13
N LYS A 550 10.49 -13.22 11.79
CA LYS A 550 11.29 -12.15 12.37
C LYS A 550 10.81 -11.78 13.77
N LEU A 551 11.73 -11.84 14.74
CA LEU A 551 11.51 -11.42 16.11
C LEU A 551 12.48 -10.30 16.48
N THR A 552 11.94 -9.20 17.01
CA THR A 552 12.70 -8.14 17.67
C THR A 552 12.21 -7.99 19.10
N LEU A 553 13.12 -7.98 20.07
CA LEU A 553 12.82 -7.71 21.49
C LEU A 553 13.64 -6.51 21.96
N SER A 554 13.04 -5.64 22.79
CA SER A 554 13.73 -4.52 23.46
C SER A 554 13.21 -4.27 24.88
N TYR A 555 14.09 -3.81 25.76
CA TYR A 555 13.80 -3.35 27.14
C TYR A 555 13.25 -4.38 28.13
N PHE A 556 13.23 -5.68 27.80
CA PHE A 556 12.69 -6.72 28.69
C PHE A 556 13.64 -7.21 29.80
N ARG A 557 14.95 -6.99 29.69
CA ARG A 557 15.94 -7.44 30.67
C ARG A 557 15.78 -8.91 31.10
N LEU A 558 15.43 -9.78 30.15
CA LEU A 558 15.21 -11.20 30.45
C LEU A 558 16.55 -11.88 30.77
N PRO A 559 16.57 -12.86 31.69
CA PRO A 559 17.75 -13.70 31.84
C PRO A 559 17.92 -14.58 30.60
N TRP A 560 19.18 -14.90 30.26
CA TRP A 560 19.52 -15.75 29.11
C TRP A 560 18.85 -17.13 29.13
N SER A 561 18.47 -17.65 30.30
CA SER A 561 17.70 -18.89 30.43
C SER A 561 16.32 -18.88 29.74
N LYS A 562 15.76 -17.70 29.42
CA LYS A 562 14.51 -17.58 28.64
C LYS A 562 14.74 -17.71 27.13
N MET A 563 15.99 -17.75 26.67
CA MET A 563 16.33 -17.85 25.24
C MET A 563 15.86 -19.16 24.61
N VAL A 564 15.70 -20.23 25.41
CA VAL A 564 15.23 -21.55 24.96
C VAL A 564 13.91 -21.49 24.20
N ALA A 565 12.98 -20.67 24.68
CA ALA A 565 11.66 -20.49 24.05
C ALA A 565 11.78 -19.90 22.64
N ILE A 566 12.76 -19.02 22.40
CA ILE A 566 13.02 -18.40 21.11
C ILE A 566 13.83 -19.36 20.21
N GLY A 567 14.79 -20.08 20.79
CA GLY A 567 15.62 -21.07 20.10
C GLY A 567 14.83 -22.18 19.41
N ASN A 568 13.65 -22.50 19.94
CA ASN A 568 12.76 -23.54 19.40
C ASN A 568 11.86 -23.07 18.24
N LEU A 569 11.90 -21.79 17.83
CA LEU A 569 11.02 -21.29 16.78
C LEU A 569 11.41 -21.84 15.39
N PRO A 570 10.52 -22.60 14.72
CA PRO A 570 10.90 -23.42 13.56
C PRO A 570 11.09 -22.61 12.27
N ASN A 571 10.55 -21.40 12.22
CA ASN A 571 10.56 -20.54 11.03
C ASN A 571 11.32 -19.23 11.23
N LEU A 572 11.97 -19.04 12.38
CA LEU A 572 12.65 -17.80 12.70
C LEU A 572 13.91 -17.65 11.82
N GLU A 573 13.91 -16.61 10.98
CA GLU A 573 15.02 -16.27 10.08
C GLU A 573 15.81 -15.04 10.57
N VAL A 574 15.15 -14.14 11.30
CA VAL A 574 15.75 -12.90 11.80
C VAL A 574 15.49 -12.75 13.30
N LEU A 575 16.55 -12.70 14.09
CA LEU A 575 16.48 -12.41 15.52
C LEU A 575 17.23 -11.10 15.82
N LYS A 576 16.54 -10.18 16.49
CA LYS A 576 17.13 -8.92 16.95
C LYS A 576 16.88 -8.73 18.43
N LEU A 577 17.96 -8.65 19.19
CA LEU A 577 17.96 -8.39 20.61
C LEU A 577 18.53 -6.99 20.80
N LEU A 578 17.66 -6.04 21.13
CA LEU A 578 18.00 -4.62 21.20
C LEU A 578 17.84 -4.12 22.64
N ASP A 579 18.48 -2.99 22.95
CA ASP A 579 18.20 -2.11 24.09
C ASP A 579 17.86 -2.87 25.39
N ARG A 580 18.82 -3.59 25.98
CA ARG A 580 18.64 -4.40 27.20
C ARG A 580 17.43 -5.36 27.15
N SER A 581 17.22 -6.03 26.01
CA SER A 581 16.20 -7.09 25.91
C SER A 581 16.53 -8.32 26.75
N PHE A 582 17.81 -8.65 26.84
CA PHE A 582 18.36 -9.67 27.73
C PHE A 582 19.47 -9.07 28.59
N GLU A 583 19.62 -9.59 29.81
CA GLU A 583 20.68 -9.21 30.75
C GLU A 583 21.30 -10.47 31.40
N GLY A 584 22.62 -10.45 31.52
CA GLY A 584 23.39 -11.48 32.21
C GLY A 584 24.78 -11.61 31.61
N GLU A 585 25.77 -11.97 32.43
CA GLU A 585 27.17 -12.01 31.99
C GLU A 585 27.43 -13.12 30.96
N LEU A 586 26.73 -14.25 31.05
CA LEU A 586 26.95 -15.44 30.23
C LEU A 586 25.70 -15.79 29.41
N TRP A 587 25.85 -15.87 28.10
CA TRP A 587 24.93 -16.57 27.21
C TRP A 587 25.59 -17.86 26.72
N GLU A 588 25.11 -18.99 27.22
CA GLU A 588 25.49 -20.31 26.71
C GLU A 588 24.50 -20.76 25.65
N MET A 589 25.02 -21.17 24.50
CA MET A 589 24.21 -21.71 23.42
C MET A 589 23.88 -23.18 23.65
N GLU A 590 22.62 -23.52 23.42
CA GLU A 590 22.15 -24.90 23.40
C GLU A 590 22.23 -25.49 21.98
N VAL A 591 22.55 -26.79 21.93
CA VAL A 591 22.61 -27.59 20.71
C VAL A 591 21.24 -27.63 20.02
N GLU A 592 21.22 -27.70 18.69
CA GLU A 592 20.00 -27.82 17.85
C GLU A 592 18.99 -26.65 17.94
N LYS A 593 19.36 -25.50 18.51
CA LYS A 593 18.53 -24.29 18.51
C LYS A 593 18.74 -23.42 17.26
N PHE A 594 17.74 -22.59 16.96
CA PHE A 594 17.76 -21.61 15.89
C PHE A 594 18.00 -22.20 14.48
N PRO A 595 17.20 -23.18 14.05
CA PRO A 595 17.49 -23.98 12.85
C PRO A 595 17.48 -23.19 11.52
N LYS A 596 16.84 -22.02 11.49
CA LYS A 596 16.68 -21.21 10.27
C LYS A 596 17.18 -19.77 10.38
N VAL A 597 17.78 -19.38 11.51
CA VAL A 597 18.20 -17.98 11.70
C VAL A 597 19.35 -17.67 10.74
N LYS A 598 19.10 -16.68 9.87
CA LYS A 598 20.05 -16.14 8.89
C LYS A 598 20.67 -14.82 9.36
N PHE A 599 19.95 -14.06 10.17
CA PHE A 599 20.45 -12.78 10.67
C PHE A 599 20.21 -12.63 12.17
N LEU A 600 21.33 -12.46 12.90
CA LEU A 600 21.35 -12.14 14.32
C LEU A 600 21.88 -10.72 14.53
N LYS A 601 21.15 -9.90 15.28
CA LYS A 601 21.62 -8.59 15.75
C LYS A 601 21.55 -8.53 17.28
N LEU A 602 22.69 -8.23 17.90
CA LEU A 602 22.83 -7.91 19.32
C LEU A 602 23.19 -6.43 19.43
N ASP A 603 22.35 -5.65 20.11
CA ASP A 603 22.50 -4.19 20.19
C ASP A 603 22.22 -3.71 21.60
N TYR A 604 23.18 -3.02 22.21
CA TYR A 604 23.04 -2.43 23.53
C TYR A 604 22.60 -3.47 24.59
N LEU A 605 23.30 -4.60 24.66
CA LEU A 605 23.07 -5.67 25.61
C LEU A 605 24.18 -5.73 26.67
N TYR A 606 23.81 -6.11 27.90
CA TYR A 606 24.79 -6.49 28.91
C TYR A 606 25.09 -7.99 28.81
N ILE A 607 26.17 -8.31 28.11
CA ILE A 607 26.73 -9.65 27.92
C ILE A 607 28.25 -9.56 27.98
N VAL A 608 28.90 -10.49 28.69
CA VAL A 608 30.37 -10.54 28.83
C VAL A 608 30.93 -11.70 28.01
N LYS A 609 30.32 -12.88 28.14
CA LYS A 609 30.71 -14.10 27.45
C LYS A 609 29.52 -14.68 26.68
N TRP A 610 29.72 -14.91 25.40
CA TRP A 610 28.84 -15.73 24.58
C TRP A 610 29.59 -17.01 24.26
N THR A 611 29.10 -18.15 24.74
CA THR A 611 29.79 -19.46 24.65
C THR A 611 28.86 -20.52 24.06
N ALA A 612 29.43 -21.65 23.65
CA ALA A 612 28.71 -22.83 23.21
C ALA A 612 28.94 -23.98 24.20
N SER A 613 27.88 -24.67 24.58
CA SER A 613 27.94 -25.79 25.53
C SER A 613 28.78 -26.94 24.99
N SER A 614 29.96 -27.17 25.54
CA SER A 614 30.93 -28.18 25.07
C SER A 614 30.69 -29.59 25.64
N GLU A 615 29.53 -29.86 26.25
CA GLU A 615 29.37 -31.03 27.13
C GLU A 615 29.41 -32.39 26.41
N TYR A 616 29.42 -32.44 25.07
CA TYR A 616 29.63 -33.68 24.32
C TYR A 616 30.43 -33.43 23.03
N GLU A 617 31.66 -33.97 22.98
CA GLU A 617 32.53 -33.97 21.80
C GLU A 617 31.99 -34.91 20.70
N TYR A 618 30.90 -34.53 20.04
CA TYR A 618 30.51 -35.14 18.77
C TYR A 618 30.72 -34.12 17.64
N GLU A 619 31.34 -34.56 16.55
CA GLU A 619 31.82 -33.75 15.42
C GLU A 619 30.71 -33.00 14.64
N ASP A 620 29.43 -33.19 14.97
CA ASP A 620 28.28 -32.70 14.20
C ASP A 620 27.35 -31.72 14.96
N GLN A 621 27.84 -31.00 15.97
CA GLN A 621 27.03 -29.99 16.67
C GLN A 621 27.00 -28.66 15.91
N TYR A 622 25.84 -28.34 15.31
CA TYR A 622 25.66 -27.10 14.57
C TYR A 622 24.90 -26.05 15.37
N TYR A 623 25.61 -24.97 15.70
CA TYR A 623 25.07 -23.76 16.29
C TYR A 623 24.75 -22.74 15.19
N PHE A 624 23.51 -22.24 15.12
CA PHE A 624 23.04 -21.36 14.05
C PHE A 624 23.43 -21.86 12.63
N PRO A 625 22.95 -23.04 12.19
CA PRO A 625 23.40 -23.70 10.96
C PRO A 625 23.16 -22.93 9.65
N ARG A 626 22.43 -21.81 9.70
CA ARG A 626 22.09 -20.98 8.52
C ARG A 626 22.46 -19.51 8.69
N LEU A 627 23.27 -19.17 9.70
CA LEU A 627 23.63 -17.78 9.95
C LEU A 627 24.42 -17.22 8.77
N GLN A 628 23.95 -16.11 8.22
CA GLN A 628 24.57 -15.37 7.12
C GLN A 628 25.14 -14.05 7.58
N LYS A 629 24.47 -13.39 8.53
CA LYS A 629 24.88 -12.09 9.04
C LYS A 629 24.81 -12.03 10.55
N LEU A 630 25.88 -11.53 11.16
CA LEU A 630 25.94 -11.16 12.57
C LEU A 630 26.21 -9.65 12.69
N VAL A 631 25.44 -8.95 13.52
CA VAL A 631 25.66 -7.55 13.86
C VAL A 631 25.79 -7.42 15.36
N LEU A 632 26.92 -6.87 15.81
CA LEU A 632 27.20 -6.52 17.21
C LEU A 632 27.33 -5.01 17.30
N GLU A 633 26.47 -4.37 18.08
CA GLU A 633 26.45 -2.92 18.21
C GLU A 633 26.36 -2.53 19.69
N SER A 634 27.25 -1.64 20.14
CA SER A 634 27.22 -1.07 21.50
C SER A 634 27.14 -2.12 22.63
N CYS A 635 27.85 -3.25 22.47
CA CYS A 635 27.95 -4.31 23.48
C CYS A 635 29.30 -4.19 24.21
N ASP A 636 29.46 -3.12 25.00
CA ASP A 636 30.76 -2.69 25.54
C ASP A 636 31.47 -3.74 26.41
N ALA A 637 30.69 -4.59 27.09
CA ALA A 637 31.20 -5.61 28.00
C ALA A 637 31.58 -6.94 27.32
N LEU A 638 31.24 -7.13 26.04
CA LEU A 638 31.41 -8.40 25.34
C LEU A 638 32.89 -8.67 25.06
N GLN A 639 33.41 -9.73 25.67
CA GLN A 639 34.81 -10.16 25.56
C GLN A 639 34.95 -11.41 24.68
N GLU A 640 34.00 -12.33 24.75
CA GLU A 640 34.11 -13.66 24.14
C GLU A 640 32.91 -13.95 23.22
N ILE A 641 33.21 -14.40 21.99
CA ILE A 641 32.23 -14.87 21.00
C ILE A 641 32.62 -16.32 20.65
N PRO A 642 31.67 -17.26 20.48
CA PRO A 642 32.01 -18.66 20.23
C PRO A 642 32.77 -18.81 18.90
N SER A 643 33.99 -19.34 18.95
CA SER A 643 34.82 -19.56 17.75
C SER A 643 34.14 -20.50 16.76
N CYS A 644 33.36 -21.47 17.26
CA CYS A 644 32.61 -22.45 16.47
C CYS A 644 31.62 -21.84 15.46
N LEU A 645 31.27 -20.55 15.57
CA LEU A 645 30.56 -19.84 14.51
C LEU A 645 31.35 -19.82 13.19
N GLY A 646 32.67 -19.90 13.27
CA GLY A 646 33.59 -20.05 12.15
C GLY A 646 33.45 -21.38 11.40
N ASN A 647 32.79 -22.39 11.97
CA ASN A 647 32.47 -23.65 11.26
C ASN A 647 31.29 -23.51 10.30
N SER A 648 30.53 -22.41 10.37
CA SER A 648 29.37 -22.19 9.50
C SER A 648 29.76 -21.71 8.11
N SER A 649 29.54 -22.54 7.09
CA SER A 649 29.80 -22.18 5.68
C SER A 649 28.87 -21.08 5.15
N THR A 650 27.79 -20.77 5.86
CA THR A 650 26.81 -19.77 5.42
C THR A 650 27.14 -18.36 5.90
N LEU A 651 28.08 -18.20 6.83
CA LEU A 651 28.37 -16.91 7.45
C LEU A 651 29.14 -16.00 6.49
N GLU A 652 28.49 -14.93 6.03
CA GLU A 652 29.02 -14.03 5.00
C GLU A 652 29.54 -12.72 5.60
N ILE A 653 28.88 -12.20 6.65
CA ILE A 653 29.16 -10.86 7.18
C ILE A 653 29.10 -10.84 8.72
N ILE A 654 30.14 -10.28 9.35
CA ILE A 654 30.12 -9.82 10.75
C ILE A 654 30.33 -8.30 10.76
N GLU A 655 29.37 -7.56 11.28
CA GLU A 655 29.47 -6.11 11.50
C GLU A 655 29.60 -5.84 12.99
N VAL A 656 30.66 -5.13 13.39
CA VAL A 656 30.95 -4.78 14.78
C VAL A 656 31.12 -3.28 14.92
N SER A 657 30.34 -2.66 15.80
CA SER A 657 30.45 -1.24 16.13
C SER A 657 30.37 -1.05 17.63
N LYS A 658 31.30 -0.27 18.21
CA LYS A 658 31.33 0.02 19.65
C LYS A 658 31.31 -1.25 20.53
N CYS A 659 32.14 -2.23 20.19
CA CYS A 659 32.40 -3.43 20.99
C CYS A 659 33.92 -3.59 21.13
N PRO A 660 34.58 -2.89 22.08
CA PRO A 660 36.03 -2.75 22.09
C PRO A 660 36.79 -4.03 22.46
N ASN A 661 36.15 -5.00 23.10
CA ASN A 661 36.81 -6.13 23.73
C ASN A 661 36.69 -7.47 22.98
N CYS A 662 36.01 -7.50 21.82
CA CYS A 662 35.73 -8.76 21.10
C CYS A 662 36.72 -9.07 19.96
N THR A 663 37.82 -8.32 19.82
CA THR A 663 38.74 -8.45 18.68
C THR A 663 39.40 -9.81 18.58
N SER A 664 39.83 -10.40 19.70
CA SER A 664 40.46 -11.73 19.73
C SER A 664 39.51 -12.83 19.24
N SER A 665 38.25 -12.84 19.70
CA SER A 665 37.28 -13.83 19.23
C SER A 665 36.93 -13.68 17.75
N LEU A 666 36.99 -12.47 17.19
CA LEU A 666 36.80 -12.26 15.75
C LEU A 666 37.96 -12.85 14.92
N GLU A 667 39.19 -12.74 15.43
CA GLU A 667 40.37 -13.36 14.81
C GLU A 667 40.25 -14.89 14.82
N GLU A 668 39.85 -15.48 15.95
CA GLU A 668 39.61 -16.93 16.09
C GLU A 668 38.55 -17.44 15.10
N ILE A 669 37.40 -16.76 15.00
CA ILE A 669 36.35 -17.11 14.01
C ILE A 669 36.89 -17.07 12.58
N GLN A 670 37.73 -16.09 12.28
CA GLN A 670 38.32 -15.94 10.94
C GLN A 670 39.35 -17.03 10.65
N GLU A 671 40.16 -17.44 11.63
CA GLU A 671 41.10 -18.56 11.51
C GLU A 671 40.37 -19.89 11.31
N GLU A 672 39.25 -20.09 12.01
CA GLU A 672 38.43 -21.30 11.89
C GLU A 672 37.75 -21.39 10.51
N GLN A 673 37.26 -20.27 9.95
CA GLN A 673 36.79 -20.21 8.56
C GLN A 673 37.88 -20.59 7.55
N ARG A 674 39.10 -20.04 7.70
CA ARG A 674 40.24 -20.35 6.82
C ARG A 674 40.64 -21.81 6.91
N SER A 675 40.64 -22.38 8.12
CA SER A 675 40.96 -23.79 8.36
C SER A 675 39.97 -24.73 7.67
N ASN A 676 38.69 -24.32 7.59
CA ASN A 676 37.64 -25.04 6.88
C ASN A 676 37.58 -24.73 5.36
N GLY A 677 38.46 -23.88 4.85
CA GLY A 677 38.51 -23.52 3.42
C GLY A 677 37.50 -22.46 2.97
N TYR A 678 36.85 -21.76 3.91
CA TYR A 678 35.92 -20.67 3.62
C TYR A 678 36.67 -19.32 3.62
N THR A 679 36.58 -18.57 2.51
CA THR A 679 37.34 -17.31 2.33
C THR A 679 36.50 -16.05 2.18
N ASP A 680 35.17 -16.18 2.13
CA ASP A 680 34.28 -15.10 1.71
C ASP A 680 33.75 -14.25 2.88
N LEU A 681 34.06 -14.62 4.13
CA LEU A 681 33.63 -13.89 5.33
C LEU A 681 34.18 -12.45 5.35
N LYS A 682 33.28 -11.49 5.46
CA LYS A 682 33.61 -10.06 5.61
C LYS A 682 33.38 -9.61 7.05
N ILE A 683 34.46 -9.21 7.73
CA ILE A 683 34.40 -8.58 9.05
C ILE A 683 34.53 -7.07 8.87
N LEU A 684 33.51 -6.33 9.29
CA LEU A 684 33.42 -4.87 9.19
C LEU A 684 33.44 -4.28 10.60
N ILE A 685 34.50 -3.57 10.96
CA ILE A 685 34.66 -2.92 12.26
C ILE A 685 34.58 -1.40 12.06
N SER A 686 33.72 -0.73 12.84
CA SER A 686 33.47 0.72 12.76
C SER A 686 33.53 1.43 14.10
#